data_AF-A0A834LPH5-F1
#
_entry.id   AF-A0A834LPH5-F1
#
_cell.length_a   1.000
_cell.length_b   1.000
_cell.length_c   1.000
_cell.angle_alpha   90.00
_cell.angle_beta   90.00
_cell.angle_gamma   90.00
#
_symmetry.space_group_name_H-M   'P 1'
#
loop_
_entity.id
_entity.type
_entity.pdbx_description
1 polymer ?
#
loop_
_entity_poly.entity_id
_entity_poly.type
_entity_poly.pdbx_seq_one_letter_code
_entity_poly.pdbx_strand_id
1 'polypeptide(L)'
;MYVHDMCTKRFLDPVNYEEKSPDLKGSEAHTREPVRLFRNGLAVKGTLLVNKKLQNTILIRPSMIKVQTDSGLENAQSFNSLEIVGISQKPKRTFLSKNLIALLSYGGVPKECFLKILEEELEHSRSAYCKKLAALRAALNHGEIDDDFTVARMILSGVPLNEPYLQHRLSFFAKEERKALKGGRLPIRESFYLMGTADPTGILESHEVCVILDNGQISGDLLVYRNPGLHFGDIHRLKAVYVKELEEIVGNAKYGIFFSTKGERSVANEMANGDFDGDMYWVSRNPELLDRFKVRKPWRRIYSTPSVPSKKPNELSEKELEHELFQQFKKTLFQRSNPMGVAADSWTAFMDQLLVLGDGCAEETDRMKRSMHELVDTYYDALDAPKSGKKVVIPDELKAEKFPHYMERANSYHSTSVLGLIYDTVEKSLQSQDLPAKDVEVSKLPYFDVEVPTDGRIFWGKRYAEYRTEMSAALNLKDKEARNDAANAVTNNYKQLLYHAPEFEESKRDDEEVYRDALAIYNVVYEYAENFRDIGKCGFAWKVAGPALFKLYVLKSAETEKSNAAVLRQFAQLGEEASLDIYPPEDLHLPKCKQKFERLHIVFMAKKARAQGTGNLSSSIRSAVIISPTSPVASPSVQTMPRISFSTMSDEDTDVDERVFDVTCVDDY
;
A
#
# COMPACT_ATOMS: atom_id res chain seq x y z
N MET A 1 -3.96 3.37 -23.98
CA MET A 1 -3.15 4.26 -24.87
C MET A 1 -1.71 3.78 -24.89
N TYR A 2 -0.89 4.04 -25.90
CA TYR A 2 0.21 3.13 -26.25
C TYR A 2 1.63 3.73 -26.15
N VAL A 3 2.62 3.00 -25.61
CA VAL A 3 4.05 3.38 -25.50
C VAL A 3 4.98 2.25 -25.96
N HIS A 4 6.02 2.55 -26.73
CA HIS A 4 6.97 1.55 -27.25
C HIS A 4 7.89 0.93 -26.16
N ASP A 5 8.12 -0.38 -26.24
CA ASP A 5 8.86 -1.26 -25.28
C ASP A 5 10.34 -0.86 -25.03
N MET A 6 10.98 -0.10 -25.93
CA MET A 6 12.33 0.43 -25.68
C MET A 6 12.38 1.65 -24.74
N CYS A 7 11.24 2.29 -24.45
CA CYS A 7 11.20 3.44 -23.55
C CYS A 7 11.41 3.02 -22.09
N THR A 8 10.81 1.91 -21.66
CA THR A 8 10.94 1.38 -20.29
C THR A 8 12.38 1.00 -19.94
N LYS A 9 13.21 0.60 -20.91
CA LYS A 9 14.60 0.22 -20.67
C LYS A 9 15.55 1.40 -20.43
N ARG A 10 15.28 2.59 -20.98
CA ARG A 10 16.19 3.75 -20.88
C ARG A 10 15.86 4.72 -19.75
N PHE A 11 14.63 4.71 -19.22
CA PHE A 11 14.26 5.50 -18.03
C PHE A 11 14.64 4.81 -16.70
N LEU A 12 15.09 3.55 -16.75
CA LEU A 12 15.51 2.74 -15.61
C LEU A 12 17.02 2.48 -15.54
N ASP A 13 17.82 3.06 -16.43
CA ASP A 13 19.28 2.98 -16.30
C ASP A 13 19.76 3.96 -15.23
N PRO A 14 20.38 3.49 -14.12
CA PRO A 14 21.12 4.35 -13.23
C PRO A 14 22.31 4.92 -14.02
N VAL A 15 22.51 6.23 -13.88
CA VAL A 15 23.65 6.99 -14.38
C VAL A 15 24.96 6.17 -14.35
N ASN A 16 25.52 5.93 -15.54
CA ASN A 16 26.90 5.55 -15.88
C ASN A 16 27.68 4.66 -14.89
N TYR A 17 27.84 3.39 -15.24
CA TYR A 17 29.16 2.73 -15.23
C TYR A 17 29.26 1.81 -16.46
N GLU A 18 30.19 2.11 -17.36
CA GLU A 18 30.57 1.23 -18.46
C GLU A 18 31.22 -0.03 -17.89
N GLU A 19 30.66 -1.22 -18.16
CA GLU A 19 31.44 -2.45 -18.34
C GLU A 19 30.59 -3.53 -19.06
N LYS A 20 31.24 -4.27 -19.96
CA LYS A 20 30.62 -5.10 -21.02
C LYS A 20 30.23 -6.53 -20.56
N SER A 21 28.94 -6.89 -20.76
CA SER A 21 28.35 -8.25 -21.01
C SER A 21 28.38 -9.31 -19.87
N PRO A 22 27.61 -10.44 -19.93
CA PRO A 22 26.60 -10.88 -20.92
C PRO A 22 25.22 -11.32 -20.31
N ASP A 23 24.19 -11.35 -21.16
CA ASP A 23 22.90 -12.07 -21.04
C ASP A 23 22.14 -12.06 -19.70
N LEU A 24 21.45 -10.94 -19.42
CA LEU A 24 20.37 -10.88 -18.43
C LEU A 24 19.01 -11.18 -19.07
N LYS A 25 18.47 -12.37 -18.77
CA LYS A 25 17.07 -12.75 -19.00
C LYS A 25 16.12 -11.75 -18.34
N GLY A 26 15.29 -11.12 -19.19
CA GLY A 26 13.95 -10.59 -18.92
C GLY A 26 13.75 -9.69 -17.69
N SER A 27 13.89 -8.37 -17.85
CA SER A 27 13.27 -7.41 -16.92
C SER A 27 11.75 -7.49 -17.06
N GLU A 28 11.03 -7.63 -15.95
CA GLU A 28 9.56 -7.62 -15.94
C GLU A 28 9.03 -6.33 -16.57
N ALA A 29 8.29 -6.46 -17.67
CA ALA A 29 7.70 -5.33 -18.37
C ALA A 29 6.46 -4.84 -17.60
N HIS A 30 6.47 -3.58 -17.20
CA HIS A 30 5.32 -2.95 -16.54
C HIS A 30 4.27 -2.54 -17.56
N THR A 31 3.01 -2.74 -17.20
CA THR A 31 1.91 -2.68 -18.16
C THR A 31 1.40 -1.28 -18.36
N ARG A 32 1.32 -0.52 -17.26
CA ARG A 32 0.56 0.73 -17.23
C ARG A 32 1.12 1.75 -16.27
N GLU A 33 1.04 3.00 -16.66
CA GLU A 33 1.62 4.12 -15.91
C GLU A 33 0.64 5.30 -15.94
N PRO A 34 0.02 5.70 -14.82
CA PRO A 34 -0.61 7.00 -14.71
C PRO A 34 0.48 8.06 -14.87
N VAL A 35 0.27 9.00 -15.79
CA VAL A 35 1.28 9.97 -16.19
C VAL A 35 0.74 11.39 -16.19
N ARG A 36 1.68 12.33 -16.10
CA ARG A 36 1.49 13.72 -16.49
C ARG A 36 2.52 14.04 -17.56
N LEU A 37 2.04 14.55 -18.69
CA LEU A 37 2.89 14.95 -19.81
C LEU A 37 2.68 16.43 -20.05
N PHE A 38 3.78 17.18 -20.04
CA PHE A 38 3.83 18.56 -20.49
C PHE A 38 4.64 18.60 -21.78
N ARG A 39 4.06 19.17 -22.84
CA ARG A 39 4.78 19.37 -24.10
C ARG A 39 4.32 20.63 -24.80
N ASN A 40 5.21 21.58 -25.06
CA ASN A 40 4.90 22.79 -25.82
C ASN A 40 3.61 23.51 -25.35
N GLY A 41 3.48 23.70 -24.03
CA GLY A 41 2.30 24.33 -23.42
C GLY A 41 1.05 23.43 -23.30
N LEU A 42 1.05 22.22 -23.88
CA LEU A 42 0.01 21.21 -23.69
C LEU A 42 0.21 20.50 -22.36
N ALA A 43 -0.87 20.32 -21.58
CA ALA A 43 -0.85 19.50 -20.37
C ALA A 43 -1.80 18.29 -20.51
N VAL A 44 -1.25 17.10 -20.33
CA VAL A 44 -1.94 15.81 -20.52
C VAL A 44 -1.89 15.01 -19.23
N LYS A 45 -3.00 14.38 -18.86
CA LYS A 45 -3.11 13.44 -17.73
C LYS A 45 -3.93 12.22 -18.13
N GLY A 46 -3.42 11.03 -17.80
CA GLY A 46 -4.15 9.76 -17.93
C GLY A 46 -3.22 8.56 -17.78
N THR A 47 -3.58 7.42 -18.38
CA THR A 47 -2.76 6.19 -18.34
C THR A 47 -2.08 5.90 -19.67
N LEU A 48 -0.79 5.57 -19.60
CA LEU A 48 -0.05 4.90 -20.67
C LEU A 48 -0.13 3.39 -20.48
N LEU A 49 -0.23 2.65 -21.58
CA LEU A 49 -0.17 1.21 -21.71
C LEU A 49 0.94 0.90 -22.72
N VAL A 50 1.75 -0.11 -22.48
CA VAL A 50 2.79 -0.49 -23.44
C VAL A 50 2.16 -1.07 -24.72
N ASN A 51 2.68 -0.67 -25.88
CA ASN A 51 2.34 -1.21 -27.19
C ASN A 51 3.60 -1.49 -28.01
N LYS A 52 3.85 -2.77 -28.22
CA LYS A 52 4.97 -3.26 -29.03
C LYS A 52 4.86 -2.93 -30.52
N LYS A 53 3.67 -2.56 -31.00
CA LYS A 53 3.42 -2.17 -32.40
C LYS A 53 3.75 -0.70 -32.70
N LEU A 54 3.91 0.15 -31.69
CA LEU A 54 4.36 1.52 -31.89
C LEU A 54 5.88 1.59 -31.94
N GLN A 55 6.47 2.55 -32.64
CA GLN A 55 7.92 2.81 -32.62
C GLN A 55 8.17 4.27 -32.28
N ASN A 56 8.96 4.54 -31.23
CA ASN A 56 9.34 5.90 -30.76
C ASN A 56 8.15 6.89 -30.62
N THR A 57 6.96 6.31 -30.43
CA THR A 57 5.61 6.87 -30.36
C THR A 57 5.04 7.14 -28.96
N ILE A 58 4.52 8.32 -28.61
CA ILE A 58 3.45 8.42 -27.60
C ILE A 58 2.17 8.88 -28.28
N LEU A 59 1.16 8.01 -28.32
CA LEU A 59 -0.17 8.45 -28.74
C LEU A 59 -0.88 9.07 -27.55
N ILE A 60 -1.59 10.19 -27.73
CA ILE A 60 -2.46 10.82 -26.73
C ILE A 60 -3.92 10.84 -27.19
N ARG A 61 -4.89 10.83 -26.26
CA ARG A 61 -6.33 10.97 -26.58
C ARG A 61 -6.85 12.36 -26.20
N PRO A 62 -7.86 12.91 -26.90
CA PRO A 62 -8.46 14.19 -26.56
C PRO A 62 -8.90 14.30 -25.10
N SER A 63 -9.51 13.23 -24.56
CA SER A 63 -9.96 13.15 -23.17
C SER A 63 -8.83 13.31 -22.13
N MET A 64 -7.57 13.05 -22.51
CA MET A 64 -6.41 13.19 -21.64
C MET A 64 -5.84 14.61 -21.62
N ILE A 65 -6.14 15.43 -22.63
CA ILE A 65 -5.69 16.82 -22.68
C ILE A 65 -6.50 17.62 -21.66
N LYS A 66 -5.82 18.14 -20.63
CA LYS A 66 -6.43 18.94 -19.57
C LYS A 66 -6.24 20.43 -19.79
N VAL A 67 -5.16 20.82 -20.46
CA VAL A 67 -4.87 22.19 -20.89
C VAL A 67 -4.35 22.16 -22.31
N GLN A 68 -4.97 22.95 -23.19
CA GLN A 68 -4.56 23.13 -24.58
C GLN A 68 -3.41 24.13 -24.67
N THR A 69 -2.60 24.02 -25.72
CA THR A 69 -1.60 25.05 -26.05
C THR A 69 -2.30 26.37 -26.34
N ASP A 70 -1.75 27.46 -25.80
CA ASP A 70 -2.22 28.82 -26.07
C ASP A 70 -1.51 29.39 -27.30
N SER A 71 -2.24 29.65 -28.38
CA SER A 71 -1.72 30.26 -29.60
C SER A 71 -1.15 31.67 -29.38
N GLY A 72 -1.58 32.37 -28.33
CA GLY A 72 -1.02 33.67 -27.95
C GLY A 72 0.37 33.59 -27.32
N LEU A 73 0.83 32.40 -26.96
CA LEU A 73 2.10 32.15 -26.26
C LEU A 73 3.04 31.22 -27.05
N GLU A 74 2.90 31.14 -28.38
CA GLU A 74 3.72 30.28 -29.24
C GLU A 74 5.24 30.52 -29.10
N ASN A 75 5.64 31.74 -28.77
CA ASN A 75 7.04 32.15 -28.57
C ASN A 75 7.49 32.11 -27.09
N ALA A 76 6.61 31.72 -26.16
CA ALA A 76 6.97 31.60 -24.75
C ALA A 76 7.87 30.38 -24.54
N GLN A 77 8.91 30.54 -23.71
CA GLN A 77 9.76 29.42 -23.34
C GLN A 77 8.92 28.37 -22.60
N SER A 78 8.84 27.17 -23.20
CA SER A 78 8.19 26.01 -22.58
C SER A 78 9.23 24.93 -22.29
N PHE A 79 8.86 23.98 -21.45
CA PHE A 79 9.66 22.78 -21.20
C PHE A 79 8.81 21.55 -21.47
N ASN A 80 9.48 20.45 -21.83
CA ASN A 80 8.83 19.17 -22.04
C ASN A 80 9.15 18.25 -20.85
N SER A 81 8.16 17.56 -20.32
CA SER A 81 8.35 16.58 -19.25
C SER A 81 7.34 15.45 -19.35
N LEU A 82 7.80 14.24 -19.02
CA LEU A 82 6.95 13.07 -18.80
C LEU A 82 7.17 12.59 -17.37
N GLU A 83 6.14 12.69 -16.54
CA GLU A 83 6.15 12.27 -15.14
C GLU A 83 5.33 10.99 -14.97
N ILE A 84 5.98 9.93 -14.49
CA ILE A 84 5.32 8.67 -14.10
C ILE A 84 4.85 8.80 -12.66
N VAL A 85 3.53 8.84 -12.44
CA VAL A 85 2.91 8.99 -11.11
C VAL A 85 2.81 7.64 -10.39
N GLY A 86 2.65 6.57 -11.14
CA GLY A 86 2.60 5.21 -10.63
C GLY A 86 2.82 4.20 -11.74
N ILE A 87 2.94 2.93 -11.35
CA ILE A 87 3.06 1.82 -12.30
C ILE A 87 2.11 0.71 -11.87
N SER A 88 1.71 -0.14 -12.81
CA SER A 88 1.00 -1.37 -12.46
C SER A 88 1.91 -2.26 -11.63
N GLN A 89 1.46 -2.56 -10.41
CA GLN A 89 2.17 -3.41 -9.47
C GLN A 89 1.38 -4.68 -9.23
N LYS A 90 2.10 -5.70 -8.81
CA LYS A 90 1.49 -6.91 -8.29
C LYS A 90 0.44 -6.57 -7.20
N PRO A 91 -0.79 -7.09 -7.31
CA PRO A 91 -1.83 -6.85 -6.33
C PRO A 91 -1.40 -7.27 -4.92
N LYS A 92 -1.61 -6.38 -3.95
CA LYS A 92 -1.47 -6.71 -2.52
C LYS A 92 -2.68 -7.54 -2.07
N ARG A 93 -2.62 -8.05 -0.82
CA ARG A 93 -3.79 -8.66 -0.15
C ARG A 93 -5.01 -7.73 -0.28
N THR A 94 -6.11 -8.29 -0.75
CA THR A 94 -7.34 -7.55 -1.05
C THR A 94 -8.29 -7.58 0.14
N PHE A 95 -8.98 -6.47 0.36
CA PHE A 95 -9.96 -6.31 1.41
C PHE A 95 -11.27 -5.75 0.86
N LEU A 96 -12.38 -6.23 1.39
CA LEU A 96 -13.68 -5.61 1.25
C LEU A 96 -13.70 -4.30 2.04
N SER A 97 -14.41 -3.30 1.53
CA SER A 97 -14.73 -2.07 2.26
C SER A 97 -16.13 -2.18 2.86
N LYS A 98 -16.46 -1.33 3.85
CA LYS A 98 -17.81 -1.25 4.41
C LYS A 98 -18.90 -1.04 3.33
N ASN A 99 -18.61 -0.21 2.32
CA ASN A 99 -19.55 0.06 1.22
C ASN A 99 -19.74 -1.18 0.37
N LEU A 100 -18.65 -1.87 0.04
CA LEU A 100 -18.71 -3.11 -0.75
C LEU A 100 -19.42 -4.23 0.02
N ILE A 101 -19.18 -4.38 1.33
CA ILE A 101 -19.91 -5.34 2.19
C ILE A 101 -21.42 -5.02 2.16
N ALA A 102 -21.80 -3.76 2.34
CA ALA A 102 -23.19 -3.36 2.32
C ALA A 102 -23.85 -3.68 0.97
N LEU A 103 -23.21 -3.31 -0.14
CA LEU A 103 -23.70 -3.56 -1.49
C LEU A 103 -23.80 -5.05 -1.81
N LEU A 104 -22.80 -5.86 -1.43
CA LEU A 104 -22.84 -7.32 -1.58
C LEU A 104 -23.98 -7.93 -0.76
N SER A 105 -24.17 -7.48 0.48
CA SER A 105 -25.26 -7.93 1.36
C SER A 105 -26.63 -7.61 0.74
N TYR A 106 -26.82 -6.40 0.21
CA TYR A 106 -28.04 -6.01 -0.50
C TYR A 106 -28.24 -6.75 -1.84
N GLY A 107 -27.13 -7.13 -2.47
CA GLY A 107 -27.10 -8.05 -3.61
C GLY A 107 -27.49 -9.48 -3.26
N GLY A 108 -27.74 -9.81 -2.00
CA GLY A 108 -28.21 -11.13 -1.56
C GLY A 108 -27.10 -12.05 -1.05
N VAL A 109 -25.87 -11.57 -0.88
CA VAL A 109 -24.81 -12.33 -0.20
C VAL A 109 -25.19 -12.45 1.29
N PRO A 110 -25.32 -13.67 1.83
CA PRO A 110 -25.68 -13.88 3.24
C PRO A 110 -24.66 -13.24 4.20
N LYS A 111 -25.15 -12.72 5.33
CA LYS A 111 -24.30 -12.11 6.36
C LYS A 111 -23.28 -13.11 6.93
N GLU A 112 -23.64 -14.39 6.95
CA GLU A 112 -22.83 -15.51 7.42
C GLU A 112 -21.51 -15.64 6.64
N CYS A 113 -21.50 -15.30 5.34
CA CYS A 113 -20.28 -15.31 4.53
C CYS A 113 -19.24 -14.33 5.08
N PHE A 114 -19.67 -13.12 5.48
CA PHE A 114 -18.78 -12.11 6.04
C PHE A 114 -18.38 -12.41 7.48
N LEU A 115 -19.32 -12.93 8.28
CA LEU A 115 -19.05 -13.30 9.68
C LEU A 115 -18.07 -14.48 9.77
N LYS A 116 -18.14 -15.44 8.85
CA LYS A 116 -17.17 -16.54 8.76
C LYS A 116 -15.76 -16.01 8.51
N ILE A 117 -15.60 -15.10 7.54
CA ILE A 117 -14.30 -14.44 7.28
C ILE A 117 -13.80 -13.73 8.54
N LEU A 118 -14.69 -12.99 9.22
CA LEU A 118 -14.35 -12.29 10.44
C LEU A 118 -13.88 -13.23 11.55
N GLU A 119 -14.59 -14.33 11.79
CA GLU A 119 -14.26 -15.33 12.81
C GLU A 119 -12.90 -15.99 12.53
N GLU A 120 -12.64 -16.36 11.27
CA GLU A 120 -11.35 -16.93 10.84
C GLU A 120 -10.20 -15.95 11.11
N GLU A 121 -10.36 -14.65 10.79
CA GLU A 121 -9.31 -13.65 11.03
C GLU A 121 -9.11 -13.32 12.52
N LEU A 122 -10.19 -13.29 13.31
CA LEU A 122 -10.08 -13.12 14.76
C LEU A 122 -9.34 -14.30 15.40
N GLU A 123 -9.57 -15.52 14.92
CA GLU A 123 -8.86 -16.71 15.39
C GLU A 123 -7.40 -16.73 14.95
N HIS A 124 -7.10 -16.35 13.70
CA HIS A 124 -5.73 -16.17 13.24
C HIS A 124 -4.97 -15.17 14.10
N SER A 125 -5.59 -14.03 14.41
CA SER A 125 -5.04 -12.99 15.28
C SER A 125 -4.73 -13.51 16.70
N ARG A 126 -5.57 -14.37 17.27
CA ARG A 126 -5.29 -15.04 18.56
C ARG A 126 -4.15 -16.04 18.45
N SER A 127 -4.11 -16.80 17.37
CA SER A 127 -3.08 -17.82 17.19
C SER A 127 -1.67 -17.25 17.02
N ALA A 128 -1.55 -15.97 16.65
CA ALA A 128 -0.27 -15.26 16.52
C ALA A 128 0.54 -15.22 17.83
N TYR A 129 -0.09 -15.37 19.00
CA TYR A 129 0.63 -15.40 20.29
C TYR A 129 1.28 -16.74 20.61
N CYS A 130 0.81 -17.85 20.01
CA CYS A 130 1.23 -19.20 20.38
C CYS A 130 1.76 -20.04 19.22
N LYS A 131 1.43 -19.69 17.96
CA LYS A 131 1.90 -20.40 16.76
C LYS A 131 2.92 -19.55 16.01
N LYS A 132 4.14 -20.08 15.84
CA LYS A 132 5.26 -19.40 15.15
C LYS A 132 4.90 -18.92 13.74
N LEU A 133 4.19 -19.73 12.95
CA LEU A 133 3.75 -19.35 11.61
C LEU A 133 2.79 -18.18 11.61
N ALA A 134 1.80 -18.19 12.50
CA ALA A 134 0.83 -17.09 12.61
C ALA A 134 1.51 -15.81 13.10
N ALA A 135 2.42 -15.92 14.08
CA ALA A 135 3.24 -14.81 14.56
C ALA A 135 4.08 -14.19 13.44
N LEU A 136 4.74 -15.03 12.64
CA LEU A 136 5.58 -14.59 11.53
C LEU A 136 4.75 -13.91 10.44
N ARG A 137 3.57 -14.44 10.11
CA ARG A 137 2.63 -13.79 9.16
C ARG A 137 2.19 -12.42 9.66
N ALA A 138 1.78 -12.32 10.92
CA ALA A 138 1.40 -11.05 11.52
C ALA A 138 2.56 -10.04 11.48
N ALA A 139 3.79 -10.49 11.76
CA ALA A 139 4.98 -9.65 11.71
C ALA A 139 5.33 -9.16 10.30
N LEU A 140 5.24 -10.04 9.29
CA LEU A 140 5.52 -9.70 7.89
C LEU A 140 4.47 -8.72 7.34
N ASN A 141 3.19 -8.92 7.67
CA ASN A 141 2.11 -8.02 7.28
C ASN A 141 2.27 -6.59 7.84
N HIS A 142 2.96 -6.46 8.98
CA HIS A 142 3.20 -5.17 9.65
C HIS A 142 4.66 -4.71 9.59
N GLY A 143 5.48 -5.31 8.73
CA GLY A 143 6.92 -5.06 8.70
C GLY A 143 7.31 -3.59 8.46
N GLU A 144 6.51 -2.86 7.68
CA GLU A 144 6.69 -1.41 7.46
C GLU A 144 6.49 -0.59 8.75
N ILE A 145 5.63 -1.05 9.66
CA ILE A 145 5.33 -0.42 10.96
C ILE A 145 6.27 -0.96 12.04
N ASP A 146 7.06 -1.99 11.73
CA ASP A 146 7.87 -2.74 12.69
C ASP A 146 9.37 -2.49 12.59
N ASP A 147 9.78 -1.22 12.59
CA ASP A 147 11.18 -0.78 12.70
C ASP A 147 12.13 -1.71 11.92
N ASP A 148 11.86 -1.87 10.62
CA ASP A 148 12.55 -2.80 9.71
C ASP A 148 12.36 -4.30 10.02
N PHE A 149 11.11 -4.77 10.14
CA PHE A 149 10.80 -6.21 10.34
C PHE A 149 11.45 -6.84 11.59
N THR A 150 11.67 -6.05 12.66
CA THR A 150 12.36 -6.49 13.88
C THR A 150 11.74 -7.76 14.49
N VAL A 151 10.42 -7.82 14.62
CA VAL A 151 9.64 -8.95 15.16
C VAL A 151 9.80 -10.19 14.27
N ALA A 152 9.71 -10.03 12.95
CA ALA A 152 9.93 -11.14 12.02
C ALA A 152 11.36 -11.69 12.18
N ARG A 153 12.36 -10.81 12.33
CA ARG A 153 13.75 -11.20 12.58
C ARG A 153 13.94 -11.89 13.94
N MET A 154 13.25 -11.46 15.00
CA MET A 154 13.24 -12.16 16.29
C MET A 154 12.75 -13.61 16.12
N ILE A 155 11.58 -13.79 15.49
CA ILE A 155 10.97 -15.12 15.29
C ILE A 155 11.87 -16.02 14.44
N LEU A 156 12.41 -15.48 13.33
CA LEU A 156 13.31 -16.21 12.43
C LEU A 156 14.68 -16.54 13.06
N SER A 157 15.09 -15.79 14.07
CA SER A 157 16.30 -16.07 14.86
C SER A 157 16.07 -17.13 15.93
N GLY A 158 14.83 -17.60 16.11
CA GLY A 158 14.47 -18.60 17.09
C GLY A 158 14.13 -18.05 18.46
N VAL A 159 14.04 -16.73 18.62
CA VAL A 159 13.58 -16.10 19.87
C VAL A 159 12.18 -16.65 20.20
N PRO A 160 11.94 -17.11 21.45
CA PRO A 160 10.69 -17.74 21.79
C PRO A 160 9.56 -16.72 21.83
N LEU A 161 8.35 -17.13 21.43
CA LEU A 161 7.18 -16.24 21.35
C LEU A 161 6.75 -15.68 22.71
N ASN A 162 7.24 -16.24 23.82
CA ASN A 162 6.99 -15.72 25.16
C ASN A 162 7.99 -14.64 25.60
N GLU A 163 8.92 -14.23 24.74
CA GLU A 163 9.76 -13.08 25.01
C GLU A 163 8.87 -11.82 25.17
N PRO A 164 9.00 -11.07 26.29
CA PRO A 164 8.07 -9.98 26.61
C PRO A 164 7.90 -8.93 25.51
N TYR A 165 8.99 -8.44 24.91
CA TYR A 165 8.91 -7.41 23.87
C TYR A 165 8.23 -7.93 22.60
N LEU A 166 8.55 -9.16 22.19
CA LEU A 166 7.93 -9.87 21.08
C LEU A 166 6.42 -10.02 21.30
N GLN A 167 5.98 -10.49 22.47
CA GLN A 167 4.56 -10.57 22.81
C GLN A 167 3.88 -9.21 22.76
N HIS A 168 4.52 -8.18 23.32
CA HIS A 168 3.99 -6.83 23.30
C HIS A 168 3.79 -6.32 21.86
N ARG A 169 4.75 -6.56 20.95
CA ARG A 169 4.63 -6.17 19.54
C ARG A 169 3.58 -6.97 18.78
N LEU A 170 3.52 -8.29 18.98
CA LEU A 170 2.46 -9.12 18.42
C LEU A 170 1.07 -8.66 18.92
N SER A 171 0.99 -8.21 20.18
CA SER A 171 -0.27 -7.67 20.72
C SER A 171 -0.68 -6.37 20.05
N PHE A 172 0.29 -5.52 19.73
CA PHE A 172 0.05 -4.28 18.99
C PHE A 172 -0.44 -4.59 17.56
N PHE A 173 0.20 -5.52 16.85
CA PHE A 173 -0.26 -5.94 15.50
C PHE A 173 -1.66 -6.51 15.52
N ALA A 174 -1.95 -7.39 16.47
CA ALA A 174 -3.27 -7.96 16.62
C ALA A 174 -4.36 -6.89 16.92
N LYS A 175 -4.01 -5.84 17.68
CA LYS A 175 -4.90 -4.69 17.91
C LYS A 175 -5.14 -3.88 16.63
N GLU A 176 -4.10 -3.62 15.84
CA GLU A 176 -4.24 -2.90 14.56
C GLU A 176 -5.07 -3.70 13.54
N GLU A 177 -4.89 -5.02 13.45
CA GLU A 177 -5.73 -5.90 12.63
C GLU A 177 -7.20 -5.84 13.06
N ARG A 178 -7.47 -5.98 14.36
CA ARG A 178 -8.84 -5.87 14.89
C ARG A 178 -9.44 -4.51 14.62
N LYS A 179 -8.69 -3.43 14.77
CA LYS A 179 -9.15 -2.08 14.44
C LYS A 179 -9.52 -1.96 12.95
N ALA A 180 -8.75 -2.58 12.05
CA ALA A 180 -9.08 -2.64 10.64
C ALA A 180 -10.38 -3.44 10.39
N LEU A 181 -10.53 -4.61 11.02
CA LEU A 181 -11.75 -5.44 10.93
C LEU A 181 -12.97 -4.69 11.46
N LYS A 182 -12.85 -4.00 12.60
CA LYS A 182 -13.88 -3.13 13.20
C LYS A 182 -14.34 -2.06 12.21
N GLY A 183 -13.42 -1.51 11.42
CA GLY A 183 -13.70 -0.55 10.35
C GLY A 183 -14.35 -1.15 9.09
N GLY A 184 -14.71 -2.44 9.09
CA GLY A 184 -15.31 -3.13 7.94
C GLY A 184 -14.29 -3.50 6.86
N ARG A 185 -13.01 -3.62 7.20
CA ARG A 185 -11.94 -4.05 6.28
C ARG A 185 -11.72 -5.56 6.37
N LEU A 186 -12.55 -6.34 5.69
CA LEU A 186 -12.47 -7.80 5.71
C LEU A 186 -11.57 -8.34 4.59
N PRO A 187 -10.53 -9.15 4.88
CA PRO A 187 -9.72 -9.75 3.83
C PRO A 187 -10.53 -10.78 3.04
N ILE A 188 -10.34 -10.81 1.73
CA ILE A 188 -11.04 -11.77 0.87
C ILE A 188 -10.10 -12.41 -0.14
N ARG A 189 -10.21 -13.74 -0.26
CA ARG A 189 -9.44 -14.56 -1.19
C ARG A 189 -10.02 -14.48 -2.60
N GLU A 190 -9.22 -14.88 -3.60
CA GLU A 190 -9.59 -14.85 -5.01
C GLU A 190 -10.08 -13.47 -5.46
N SER A 191 -9.42 -12.41 -4.99
CA SER A 191 -9.76 -11.04 -5.32
C SER A 191 -8.53 -10.15 -5.39
N PHE A 192 -8.54 -9.17 -6.29
CA PHE A 192 -7.39 -8.33 -6.63
C PHE A 192 -7.84 -6.91 -6.91
N TYR A 193 -6.99 -5.92 -6.66
CA TYR A 193 -7.15 -4.58 -7.22
C TYR A 193 -6.26 -4.45 -8.45
N LEU A 194 -6.87 -4.16 -9.59
CA LEU A 194 -6.18 -4.02 -10.87
C LEU A 194 -6.49 -2.66 -11.46
N MET A 195 -5.48 -2.01 -12.06
CA MET A 195 -5.71 -0.80 -12.84
C MET A 195 -6.61 -1.13 -14.03
N GLY A 196 -7.53 -0.25 -14.40
CA GLY A 196 -8.40 -0.44 -15.57
C GLY A 196 -7.94 0.35 -16.80
N THR A 197 -8.18 -0.20 -17.98
CA THR A 197 -8.00 0.53 -19.25
C THR A 197 -8.94 -0.02 -20.33
N ALA A 198 -9.07 0.69 -21.43
CA ALA A 198 -9.82 0.22 -22.60
C ALA A 198 -9.04 -0.87 -23.35
N ASP A 199 -9.73 -1.92 -23.77
CA ASP A 199 -9.22 -2.93 -24.70
C ASP A 199 -8.90 -2.26 -26.03
N PRO A 200 -7.64 -2.30 -26.45
CA PRO A 200 -7.24 -1.53 -27.61
C PRO A 200 -7.19 -2.42 -28.87
N THR A 201 -7.67 -3.67 -28.78
CA THR A 201 -7.93 -4.57 -29.91
C THR A 201 -9.34 -4.40 -30.49
N GLY A 202 -10.30 -3.96 -29.67
CA GLY A 202 -11.72 -3.86 -30.04
C GLY A 202 -12.42 -5.21 -30.16
N ILE A 203 -11.82 -6.30 -29.67
CA ILE A 203 -12.34 -7.66 -29.81
C ILE A 203 -13.41 -7.95 -28.77
N LEU A 204 -13.17 -7.54 -27.52
CA LEU A 204 -14.05 -7.86 -26.39
C LEU A 204 -15.49 -7.41 -26.63
N GLU A 205 -16.48 -8.26 -26.34
CA GLU A 205 -17.88 -7.85 -26.28
C GLU A 205 -18.17 -7.00 -25.05
N SER A 206 -19.30 -6.27 -25.05
CA SER A 206 -19.60 -5.26 -24.01
C SER A 206 -19.63 -5.78 -22.57
N HIS A 207 -19.86 -7.09 -22.37
CA HIS A 207 -19.90 -7.77 -21.07
C HIS A 207 -18.62 -8.56 -20.76
N GLU A 208 -17.64 -8.50 -21.66
CA GLU A 208 -16.37 -9.22 -21.57
C GLU A 208 -15.23 -8.27 -21.16
N VAL A 209 -14.28 -8.85 -20.44
CA VAL A 209 -13.04 -8.21 -20.03
C VAL A 209 -11.86 -9.13 -20.31
N CYS A 210 -10.69 -8.58 -20.57
CA CYS A 210 -9.44 -9.34 -20.49
C CYS A 210 -8.73 -8.97 -19.18
N VAL A 211 -8.35 -9.97 -18.38
CA VAL A 211 -7.63 -9.75 -17.12
C VAL A 211 -6.30 -10.49 -17.18
N ILE A 212 -5.21 -9.75 -16.97
CA ILE A 212 -3.84 -10.29 -16.93
C ILE A 212 -3.36 -10.25 -15.48
N LEU A 213 -2.93 -11.40 -14.95
CA LEU A 213 -2.28 -11.54 -13.65
C LEU A 213 -0.81 -11.93 -13.84
N ASP A 214 -0.19 -12.57 -12.85
CA ASP A 214 1.22 -12.95 -12.91
C ASP A 214 1.48 -14.05 -13.95
N ASN A 215 0.65 -15.10 -13.93
CA ASN A 215 0.72 -16.25 -14.83
C ASN A 215 -0.01 -16.03 -16.17
N GLY A 216 -0.27 -14.77 -16.53
CA GLY A 216 -0.94 -14.40 -17.78
C GLY A 216 -2.44 -14.15 -17.65
N GLN A 217 -3.15 -14.31 -18.77
CA GLN A 217 -4.57 -14.03 -18.89
C GLN A 217 -5.43 -15.06 -18.16
N ILE A 218 -6.46 -14.61 -17.45
CA ILE A 218 -7.43 -15.49 -16.77
C ILE A 218 -8.75 -15.59 -17.55
N SER A 219 -9.56 -16.58 -17.23
CA SER A 219 -10.90 -16.75 -17.81
C SER A 219 -11.94 -17.14 -16.75
N GLY A 220 -13.21 -16.87 -17.05
CA GLY A 220 -14.34 -17.19 -16.17
C GLY A 220 -15.11 -15.95 -15.70
N ASP A 221 -16.17 -16.17 -14.92
CA ASP A 221 -17.00 -15.09 -14.42
C ASP A 221 -16.30 -14.31 -13.30
N LEU A 222 -16.52 -12.99 -13.29
CA LEU A 222 -15.93 -12.05 -12.35
C LEU A 222 -16.98 -11.11 -11.78
N LEU A 223 -16.81 -10.71 -10.52
CA LEU A 223 -17.38 -9.47 -10.00
C LEU A 223 -16.36 -8.35 -10.12
N VAL A 224 -16.78 -7.19 -10.61
CA VAL A 224 -15.94 -6.00 -10.78
C VAL A 224 -16.61 -4.80 -10.12
N TYR A 225 -15.84 -4.02 -9.36
CA TYR A 225 -16.31 -2.87 -8.61
C TYR A 225 -15.23 -1.79 -8.54
N ARG A 226 -15.63 -0.51 -8.60
CA ARG A 226 -14.75 0.64 -8.33
C ARG A 226 -15.05 1.21 -6.96
N ASN A 227 -14.03 1.33 -6.11
CA ASN A 227 -14.19 1.88 -4.76
C ASN A 227 -13.90 3.39 -4.74
N PRO A 228 -14.73 4.24 -4.10
CA PRO A 228 -16.02 3.95 -3.47
C PRO A 228 -17.21 4.13 -4.44
N GLY A 229 -17.84 3.04 -4.85
CA GLY A 229 -19.17 3.03 -5.44
C GLY A 229 -20.26 2.88 -4.36
N LEU A 230 -21.38 3.59 -4.55
CA LEU A 230 -22.52 3.67 -3.64
C LEU A 230 -23.84 3.21 -4.30
N HIS A 231 -23.91 3.11 -5.62
CA HIS A 231 -25.10 2.64 -6.30
C HIS A 231 -25.24 1.13 -6.20
N PHE A 232 -26.48 0.64 -6.09
CA PHE A 232 -26.78 -0.80 -6.04
C PHE A 232 -26.29 -1.58 -7.27
N GLY A 233 -26.09 -0.87 -8.38
CA GLY A 233 -25.59 -1.39 -9.65
C GLY A 233 -24.12 -1.15 -9.92
N ASP A 234 -23.33 -0.62 -8.97
CA ASP A 234 -21.89 -0.37 -9.18
C ASP A 234 -21.04 -1.65 -9.15
N ILE A 235 -21.61 -2.78 -8.72
CA ILE A 235 -20.96 -4.09 -8.80
C ILE A 235 -21.46 -4.78 -10.06
N HIS A 236 -20.54 -5.02 -10.99
CA HIS A 236 -20.82 -5.64 -12.28
C HIS A 236 -20.41 -7.10 -12.27
N ARG A 237 -21.20 -7.96 -12.92
CA ARG A 237 -20.76 -9.31 -13.30
C ARG A 237 -20.28 -9.27 -14.75
N LEU A 238 -19.00 -9.58 -14.97
CA LEU A 238 -18.35 -9.57 -16.28
C LEU A 238 -17.70 -10.93 -16.54
N LYS A 239 -17.37 -11.21 -17.79
CA LYS A 239 -16.71 -12.46 -18.18
C LYS A 239 -15.27 -12.18 -18.59
N ALA A 240 -14.31 -12.78 -17.87
CA ALA A 240 -12.92 -12.81 -18.32
C ALA A 240 -12.76 -13.75 -19.51
N VAL A 241 -12.20 -13.23 -20.59
CA VAL A 241 -11.91 -13.99 -21.81
C VAL A 241 -10.45 -13.78 -22.22
N TYR A 242 -9.87 -14.84 -22.79
CA TYR A 242 -8.53 -14.79 -23.34
C TYR A 242 -8.55 -14.12 -24.72
N VAL A 243 -7.69 -13.13 -24.93
CA VAL A 243 -7.51 -12.37 -26.17
C VAL A 243 -6.07 -12.50 -26.63
N LYS A 244 -5.85 -13.27 -27.70
CA LYS A 244 -4.51 -13.59 -28.23
C LYS A 244 -3.82 -12.34 -28.78
N GLU A 245 -4.59 -11.50 -29.48
CA GLU A 245 -4.13 -10.27 -30.14
C GLU A 245 -3.61 -9.24 -29.14
N LEU A 246 -4.07 -9.31 -27.90
CA LEU A 246 -3.60 -8.44 -26.85
C LEU A 246 -2.13 -8.74 -26.48
N GLU A 247 -1.68 -10.00 -26.57
CA GLU A 247 -0.28 -10.38 -26.32
C GLU A 247 0.68 -9.73 -27.33
N GLU A 248 0.25 -9.57 -28.59
CA GLU A 248 1.03 -8.88 -29.61
C GLU A 248 1.20 -7.38 -29.31
N ILE A 249 0.27 -6.81 -28.55
CA ILE A 249 0.24 -5.39 -28.21
C ILE A 249 1.00 -5.17 -26.91
N VAL A 250 0.56 -5.79 -25.82
CA VAL A 250 1.05 -5.53 -24.47
C VAL A 250 2.24 -6.43 -24.10
N GLY A 251 2.48 -7.51 -24.84
CA GLY A 251 3.59 -8.41 -24.58
C GLY A 251 3.50 -9.12 -23.24
N ASN A 252 4.58 -9.05 -22.45
CA ASN A 252 4.70 -9.73 -21.16
C ASN A 252 4.19 -8.87 -19.99
N ALA A 253 3.38 -7.87 -20.30
CA ALA A 253 2.88 -6.93 -19.34
C ALA A 253 1.85 -7.59 -18.39
N LYS A 254 2.03 -7.44 -17.07
CA LYS A 254 1.26 -8.13 -16.02
C LYS A 254 0.31 -7.20 -15.25
N TYR A 255 -0.69 -7.77 -14.58
CA TYR A 255 -1.55 -7.05 -13.63
C TYR A 255 -2.38 -5.93 -14.28
N GLY A 256 -3.46 -6.28 -14.95
CA GLY A 256 -4.37 -5.29 -15.49
C GLY A 256 -5.70 -5.86 -15.93
N ILE A 257 -6.76 -5.07 -15.85
CA ILE A 257 -8.06 -5.36 -16.46
C ILE A 257 -8.26 -4.45 -17.69
N PHE A 258 -8.69 -5.04 -18.79
CA PHE A 258 -9.00 -4.39 -20.07
C PHE A 258 -10.50 -4.52 -20.31
N PHE A 259 -11.17 -3.39 -20.48
CA PHE A 259 -12.62 -3.32 -20.68
C PHE A 259 -12.95 -3.11 -22.15
N SER A 260 -14.01 -3.75 -22.62
CA SER A 260 -14.50 -3.53 -23.98
C SER A 260 -14.73 -2.04 -24.28
N THR A 261 -14.45 -1.65 -25.53
CA THR A 261 -14.83 -0.35 -26.10
C THR A 261 -16.22 -0.40 -26.77
N LYS A 262 -16.90 -1.55 -26.72
CA LYS A 262 -18.26 -1.72 -27.25
C LYS A 262 -19.30 -1.45 -26.17
N GLY A 263 -20.49 -1.05 -26.61
CA GLY A 263 -21.65 -0.80 -25.75
C GLY A 263 -22.13 0.65 -25.82
N GLU A 264 -23.27 0.93 -25.19
CA GLU A 264 -23.85 2.28 -25.16
C GLU A 264 -23.02 3.26 -24.32
N ARG A 265 -22.33 2.75 -23.30
CA ARG A 265 -21.55 3.52 -22.34
C ARG A 265 -20.39 2.69 -21.83
N SER A 266 -19.26 3.35 -21.55
CA SER A 266 -18.09 2.70 -20.96
C SER A 266 -18.45 2.03 -19.62
N VAL A 267 -18.04 0.77 -19.46
CA VAL A 267 -18.19 -0.04 -18.24
C VAL A 267 -17.57 0.67 -17.02
N ALA A 268 -16.49 1.42 -17.19
CA ALA A 268 -15.91 2.26 -16.14
C ALA A 268 -16.87 3.34 -15.65
N ASN A 269 -17.54 4.02 -16.57
CA ASN A 269 -18.50 5.07 -16.22
C ASN A 269 -19.72 4.50 -15.50
N GLU A 270 -20.09 3.26 -15.82
CA GLU A 270 -21.18 2.55 -15.16
C GLU A 270 -20.89 2.24 -13.69
N MET A 271 -19.61 2.10 -13.32
CA MET A 271 -19.14 1.84 -11.96
C MET A 271 -18.66 3.12 -11.28
N ALA A 272 -19.55 3.70 -10.49
CA ALA A 272 -19.27 4.87 -9.67
C ALA A 272 -18.83 6.13 -10.46
N ASN A 273 -19.25 6.29 -11.73
CA ASN A 273 -18.81 7.38 -12.61
C ASN A 273 -17.29 7.38 -12.87
N GLY A 274 -16.70 6.20 -13.08
CA GLY A 274 -15.26 6.04 -13.34
C GLY A 274 -14.80 6.27 -14.77
N ASP A 275 -13.49 6.27 -14.93
CA ASP A 275 -12.79 6.39 -16.20
C ASP A 275 -11.53 5.48 -16.25
N PHE A 276 -10.63 5.75 -17.20
CA PHE A 276 -9.38 5.00 -17.38
C PHE A 276 -8.14 5.89 -17.16
N ASP A 277 -8.23 6.94 -16.33
CA ASP A 277 -7.14 7.88 -16.07
C ASP A 277 -6.19 7.45 -14.93
N GLY A 278 -6.44 6.28 -14.34
CA GLY A 278 -5.69 5.69 -13.24
C GLY A 278 -6.53 4.83 -12.29
N ASP A 279 -7.84 4.69 -12.56
CA ASP A 279 -8.78 3.96 -11.73
C ASP A 279 -8.38 2.51 -11.47
N MET A 280 -8.56 2.12 -10.21
CA MET A 280 -8.34 0.76 -9.72
C MET A 280 -9.68 0.06 -9.47
N TYR A 281 -9.78 -1.17 -9.95
CA TYR A 281 -10.98 -1.99 -9.88
C TYR A 281 -10.73 -3.18 -8.98
N TRP A 282 -11.62 -3.38 -8.01
CA TRP A 282 -11.73 -4.64 -7.28
C TRP A 282 -12.30 -5.68 -8.24
N VAL A 283 -11.56 -6.76 -8.46
CA VAL A 283 -11.91 -7.88 -9.32
C VAL A 283 -11.93 -9.15 -8.48
N SER A 284 -13.05 -9.85 -8.45
CA SER A 284 -13.24 -11.05 -7.63
C SER A 284 -13.68 -12.25 -8.45
N ARG A 285 -12.97 -13.36 -8.25
CA ARG A 285 -13.32 -14.72 -8.71
C ARG A 285 -13.90 -15.58 -7.58
N ASN A 286 -14.23 -14.96 -6.45
CA ASN A 286 -14.67 -15.72 -5.29
C ASN A 286 -15.97 -16.47 -5.63
N PRO A 287 -15.97 -17.82 -5.59
CA PRO A 287 -17.11 -18.62 -6.07
C PRO A 287 -18.36 -18.41 -5.22
N GLU A 288 -18.21 -18.18 -3.92
CA GLU A 288 -19.32 -17.93 -3.01
C GLU A 288 -19.99 -16.57 -3.32
N LEU A 289 -19.20 -15.54 -3.62
CA LEU A 289 -19.75 -14.26 -4.05
C LEU A 289 -20.42 -14.35 -5.43
N LEU A 290 -19.80 -15.05 -6.38
CA LEU A 290 -20.33 -15.21 -7.74
C LEU A 290 -21.66 -15.98 -7.77
N ASP A 291 -21.82 -16.98 -6.90
CA ASP A 291 -23.04 -17.77 -6.78
C ASP A 291 -24.19 -16.98 -6.12
N ARG A 292 -23.89 -16.21 -5.08
CA ARG A 292 -24.91 -15.56 -4.23
C ARG A 292 -25.29 -14.16 -4.67
N PHE A 293 -24.38 -13.42 -5.30
CA PHE A 293 -24.60 -12.02 -5.64
C PHE A 293 -25.55 -11.85 -6.83
N LYS A 294 -26.58 -11.03 -6.64
CA LYS A 294 -27.57 -10.67 -7.66
C LYS A 294 -27.27 -9.26 -8.19
N VAL A 295 -26.89 -9.22 -9.46
CA VAL A 295 -26.58 -7.96 -10.18
C VAL A 295 -27.82 -7.08 -10.27
N ARG A 296 -27.62 -5.77 -10.15
CA ARG A 296 -28.65 -4.74 -10.34
C ARG A 296 -28.37 -3.94 -11.60
N LYS A 297 -29.34 -3.13 -12.03
CA LYS A 297 -29.17 -2.26 -13.19
C LYS A 297 -28.00 -1.29 -12.94
N PRO A 298 -27.06 -1.14 -13.89
CA PRO A 298 -25.94 -0.22 -13.74
C PRO A 298 -26.39 1.19 -13.41
N TRP A 299 -25.57 1.94 -12.68
CA TRP A 299 -25.89 3.30 -12.30
C TRP A 299 -26.10 4.17 -13.54
N ARG A 300 -27.25 4.84 -13.62
CA ARG A 300 -27.48 5.92 -14.58
C ARG A 300 -27.93 7.14 -13.81
N ARG A 301 -27.36 8.28 -14.17
CA ARG A 301 -27.68 9.56 -13.56
C ARG A 301 -29.15 9.92 -13.84
N ILE A 302 -29.90 10.22 -12.79
CA ILE A 302 -31.29 10.69 -12.84
C ILE A 302 -31.33 12.17 -12.49
N TYR A 303 -30.58 12.56 -11.46
CA TYR A 303 -30.47 13.91 -10.95
C TYR A 303 -29.11 14.50 -11.29
N SER A 304 -29.09 15.78 -11.68
CA SER A 304 -27.84 16.51 -11.90
C SER A 304 -27.96 17.87 -11.23
N THR A 305 -26.92 18.22 -10.48
CA THR A 305 -26.72 19.57 -9.96
C THR A 305 -26.60 20.52 -11.17
N PRO A 306 -27.41 21.58 -11.22
CA PRO A 306 -27.33 22.58 -12.28
C PRO A 306 -25.94 23.21 -12.35
N SER A 307 -25.41 23.35 -13.57
CA SER A 307 -24.21 24.16 -13.79
C SER A 307 -24.59 25.63 -13.81
N VAL A 308 -23.90 26.45 -13.01
CA VAL A 308 -24.00 27.91 -13.13
C VAL A 308 -23.07 28.34 -14.26
N PRO A 309 -23.52 29.17 -15.22
CA PRO A 309 -22.63 29.71 -16.26
C PRO A 309 -21.46 30.44 -15.62
N SER A 310 -20.24 29.98 -15.86
CA SER A 310 -19.00 30.61 -15.42
C SER A 310 -18.16 30.95 -16.64
N LYS A 311 -17.57 32.15 -16.64
CA LYS A 311 -16.55 32.52 -17.63
C LYS A 311 -15.37 31.55 -17.52
N LYS A 312 -14.84 31.13 -18.66
CA LYS A 312 -13.59 30.35 -18.69
C LYS A 312 -12.42 31.24 -18.23
N PRO A 313 -11.33 30.65 -17.70
CA PRO A 313 -10.18 31.44 -17.26
C PRO A 313 -9.60 32.37 -18.34
N ASN A 314 -9.64 31.95 -19.60
CA ASN A 314 -9.17 32.74 -20.76
C ASN A 314 -10.15 33.85 -21.20
N GLU A 315 -11.37 33.86 -20.68
CA GLU A 315 -12.37 34.92 -20.92
C GLU A 315 -12.32 36.03 -19.85
N LEU A 316 -11.46 35.86 -18.83
CA LEU A 316 -11.24 36.82 -17.76
C LEU A 316 -10.01 37.68 -18.08
N SER A 317 -10.09 38.98 -17.77
CA SER A 317 -8.87 39.80 -17.71
C SER A 317 -7.97 39.34 -16.57
N GLU A 318 -6.68 39.66 -16.63
CA GLU A 318 -5.69 39.28 -15.61
C GLU A 318 -6.14 39.63 -14.18
N LYS A 319 -6.68 40.84 -13.99
CA LYS A 319 -7.19 41.31 -12.69
C LYS A 319 -8.44 40.58 -12.23
N GLU A 320 -9.35 40.26 -13.15
CA GLU A 320 -10.56 39.48 -12.83
C GLU A 320 -10.18 38.03 -12.46
N LEU A 321 -9.23 37.44 -13.19
CA LEU A 321 -8.72 36.11 -12.92
C LEU A 321 -8.03 36.05 -11.55
N GLU A 322 -7.14 37.00 -11.26
CA GLU A 322 -6.50 37.12 -9.94
C GLU A 322 -7.56 37.24 -8.83
N HIS A 323 -8.55 38.13 -9.00
CA HIS A 323 -9.63 38.28 -8.04
C HIS A 323 -10.41 36.98 -7.82
N GLU A 324 -10.82 36.29 -8.89
CA GLU A 324 -11.57 35.04 -8.79
C GLU A 324 -10.75 33.94 -8.10
N LEU A 325 -9.45 33.81 -8.43
CA LEU A 325 -8.55 32.87 -7.76
C LEU A 325 -8.45 33.15 -6.26
N PHE A 326 -8.31 34.42 -5.85
CA PHE A 326 -8.30 34.79 -4.42
C PHE A 326 -9.63 34.50 -3.73
N GLN A 327 -10.77 34.72 -4.40
CA GLN A 327 -12.08 34.39 -3.84
C GLN A 327 -12.27 32.89 -3.68
N GLN A 328 -11.87 32.09 -4.67
CA GLN A 328 -11.90 30.63 -4.62
C GLN A 328 -10.99 30.09 -3.51
N PHE A 329 -9.79 30.66 -3.36
CA PHE A 329 -8.87 30.33 -2.27
C PHE A 329 -9.49 30.61 -0.89
N LYS A 330 -10.10 31.79 -0.71
CA LYS A 330 -10.80 32.15 0.54
C LYS A 330 -11.97 31.19 0.83
N LYS A 331 -12.80 30.87 -0.16
CA LYS A 331 -13.90 29.92 0.01
C LYS A 331 -13.40 28.53 0.43
N THR A 332 -12.36 28.04 -0.23
CA THR A 332 -11.76 26.72 0.04
C THR A 332 -11.14 26.64 1.43
N LEU A 333 -10.54 27.74 1.92
CA LEU A 333 -9.95 27.79 3.26
C LEU A 333 -10.98 28.01 4.38
N PHE A 334 -11.89 28.96 4.21
CA PHE A 334 -12.71 29.49 5.30
C PHE A 334 -14.19 29.07 5.25
N GLN A 335 -14.68 28.57 4.11
CA GLN A 335 -16.08 28.18 3.90
C GLN A 335 -16.18 26.72 3.45
N ARG A 336 -15.51 25.83 4.19
CA ARG A 336 -15.49 24.40 3.90
C ARG A 336 -16.87 23.79 4.09
N SER A 337 -17.58 23.58 3.00
CA SER A 337 -18.69 22.63 2.94
C SER A 337 -18.14 21.27 2.49
N ASN A 338 -18.64 20.18 3.07
CA ASN A 338 -18.25 18.82 2.67
C ASN A 338 -19.49 18.03 2.20
N PRO A 339 -20.14 18.44 1.10
CA PRO A 339 -21.34 17.77 0.59
C PRO A 339 -21.05 16.29 0.26
N MET A 340 -19.86 15.97 -0.23
CA MET A 340 -19.42 14.59 -0.49
C MET A 340 -19.45 13.73 0.77
N GLY A 341 -18.86 14.22 1.88
CA GLY A 341 -18.85 13.50 3.15
C GLY A 341 -20.26 13.32 3.72
N VAL A 342 -21.07 14.39 3.71
CA VAL A 342 -22.45 14.35 4.21
C VAL A 342 -23.31 13.37 3.39
N ALA A 343 -23.17 13.35 2.07
CA ALA A 343 -23.89 12.41 1.21
C ALA A 343 -23.46 10.96 1.48
N ALA A 344 -22.15 10.69 1.59
CA ALA A 344 -21.64 9.35 1.87
C ALA A 344 -22.07 8.83 3.25
N ASP A 345 -22.08 9.68 4.27
CA ASP A 345 -22.51 9.31 5.62
C ASP A 345 -24.02 9.07 5.68
N SER A 346 -24.81 9.92 5.01
CA SER A 346 -26.27 9.75 4.95
C SER A 346 -26.64 8.50 4.16
N TRP A 347 -25.96 8.24 3.05
CA TRP A 347 -26.09 7.00 2.29
C TRP A 347 -25.75 5.78 3.16
N THR A 348 -24.67 5.83 3.95
CA THR A 348 -24.29 4.73 4.85
C THR A 348 -25.40 4.43 5.86
N ALA A 349 -25.99 5.46 6.46
CA ALA A 349 -27.07 5.30 7.44
C ALA A 349 -28.35 4.72 6.81
N PHE A 350 -28.74 5.18 5.62
CA PHE A 350 -29.91 4.66 4.91
C PHE A 350 -29.67 3.24 4.38
N MET A 351 -28.48 2.95 3.87
CA MET A 351 -28.12 1.60 3.45
C MET A 351 -28.18 0.62 4.62
N ASP A 352 -27.71 1.02 5.79
CA ASP A 352 -27.77 0.20 6.99
C ASP A 352 -29.21 -0.12 7.41
N GLN A 353 -30.08 0.90 7.44
CA GLN A 353 -31.51 0.72 7.71
C GLN A 353 -32.16 -0.20 6.67
N LEU A 354 -31.85 -0.01 5.39
CA LEU A 354 -32.37 -0.83 4.30
C LEU A 354 -31.99 -2.31 4.45
N LEU A 355 -30.81 -2.62 5.00
CA LEU A 355 -30.38 -4.00 5.28
C LEU A 355 -31.07 -4.62 6.50
N VAL A 356 -31.66 -3.82 7.37
CA VAL A 356 -32.38 -4.26 8.58
C VAL A 356 -33.89 -4.37 8.34
N LEU A 357 -34.44 -3.55 7.43
CA LEU A 357 -35.86 -3.55 7.10
C LEU A 357 -36.31 -4.90 6.54
N GLY A 358 -37.38 -5.46 7.10
CA GLY A 358 -38.01 -6.69 6.63
C GLY A 358 -39.09 -6.44 5.57
N ASP A 359 -39.62 -7.52 5.01
CA ASP A 359 -40.59 -7.50 3.89
C ASP A 359 -41.91 -6.75 4.19
N GLY A 360 -42.22 -6.45 5.45
CA GLY A 360 -43.40 -5.70 5.87
C GLY A 360 -43.33 -4.17 5.67
N CYS A 361 -42.18 -3.62 5.27
CA CYS A 361 -41.93 -2.18 5.19
C CYS A 361 -41.74 -1.69 3.74
N ALA A 362 -42.55 -2.18 2.79
CA ALA A 362 -42.36 -1.93 1.36
C ALA A 362 -42.38 -0.42 0.99
N GLU A 363 -43.35 0.35 1.49
CA GLU A 363 -43.46 1.79 1.18
C GLU A 363 -42.27 2.60 1.70
N GLU A 364 -41.82 2.31 2.92
CA GLU A 364 -40.65 2.93 3.55
C GLU A 364 -39.38 2.58 2.78
N THR A 365 -39.25 1.30 2.42
CA THR A 365 -38.15 0.77 1.60
C THR A 365 -38.07 1.51 0.26
N ASP A 366 -39.18 1.69 -0.43
CA ASP A 366 -39.22 2.36 -1.73
C ASP A 366 -38.98 3.87 -1.65
N ARG A 367 -39.42 4.52 -0.55
CA ARG A 367 -39.06 5.91 -0.27
C ARG A 367 -37.56 6.04 -0.05
N MET A 368 -36.98 5.17 0.78
CA MET A 368 -35.56 5.21 1.11
C MET A 368 -34.68 4.97 -0.12
N LYS A 369 -35.03 4.00 -0.97
CA LYS A 369 -34.32 3.77 -2.23
C LYS A 369 -34.32 5.00 -3.13
N ARG A 370 -35.44 5.72 -3.23
CA ARG A 370 -35.51 6.98 -4.00
C ARG A 370 -34.56 8.04 -3.44
N SER A 371 -34.58 8.28 -2.13
CA SER A 371 -33.64 9.19 -1.46
C SER A 371 -32.19 8.76 -1.67
N MET A 372 -31.90 7.47 -1.64
CA MET A 372 -30.56 6.93 -1.89
C MET A 372 -30.11 7.15 -3.34
N HIS A 373 -30.99 6.98 -4.34
CA HIS A 373 -30.64 7.29 -5.73
C HIS A 373 -30.25 8.76 -5.92
N GLU A 374 -31.01 9.68 -5.34
CA GLU A 374 -30.70 11.12 -5.38
C GLU A 374 -29.40 11.45 -4.64
N LEU A 375 -29.17 10.83 -3.48
CA LEU A 375 -27.91 10.95 -2.74
C LEU A 375 -26.69 10.45 -3.54
N VAL A 376 -26.82 9.33 -4.25
CA VAL A 376 -25.75 8.77 -5.08
C VAL A 376 -25.40 9.74 -6.23
N ASP A 377 -26.40 10.26 -6.93
CA ASP A 377 -26.19 11.24 -8.00
C ASP A 377 -25.51 12.52 -7.49
N THR A 378 -25.96 12.99 -6.32
CA THR A 378 -25.40 14.16 -5.66
C THR A 378 -23.97 13.91 -5.15
N TYR A 379 -23.69 12.70 -4.67
CA TYR A 379 -22.35 12.27 -4.26
C TYR A 379 -21.38 12.26 -5.45
N TYR A 380 -21.79 11.72 -6.60
CA TYR A 380 -20.96 11.74 -7.80
C TYR A 380 -20.77 13.14 -8.37
N ASP A 381 -21.78 14.02 -8.30
CA ASP A 381 -21.58 15.44 -8.60
C ASP A 381 -20.60 16.12 -7.62
N ALA A 382 -20.68 15.80 -6.33
CA ALA A 382 -19.79 16.37 -5.32
C ALA A 382 -18.32 15.93 -5.51
N LEU A 383 -18.10 14.70 -5.99
CA LEU A 383 -16.77 14.19 -6.35
C LEU A 383 -16.15 14.97 -7.52
N ASP A 384 -16.95 15.31 -8.52
CA ASP A 384 -16.49 16.06 -9.70
C ASP A 384 -16.65 17.58 -9.56
N ALA A 385 -17.22 18.08 -8.46
CA ALA A 385 -17.41 19.51 -8.19
C ALA A 385 -16.10 20.32 -8.29
N PRO A 386 -14.94 19.86 -7.77
CA PRO A 386 -13.67 20.59 -7.91
C PRO A 386 -13.23 20.76 -9.37
N LYS A 387 -13.61 19.84 -10.26
CA LYS A 387 -13.25 19.89 -11.69
C LYS A 387 -14.28 20.65 -12.52
N SER A 388 -15.56 20.49 -12.18
CA SER A 388 -16.69 21.04 -12.95
C SER A 388 -17.11 22.44 -12.50
N GLY A 389 -16.67 22.90 -11.33
CA GLY A 389 -17.11 24.17 -10.74
C GLY A 389 -18.55 24.14 -10.21
N LYS A 390 -19.23 22.98 -10.24
CA LYS A 390 -20.60 22.84 -9.72
C LYS A 390 -20.63 23.10 -8.21
N LYS A 391 -21.63 23.87 -7.76
CA LYS A 391 -21.89 24.08 -6.34
C LYS A 391 -22.92 23.06 -5.84
N VAL A 392 -22.44 22.00 -5.20
CA VAL A 392 -23.29 20.92 -4.69
C VAL A 392 -23.76 21.24 -3.27
N VAL A 393 -25.06 21.10 -3.03
CA VAL A 393 -25.71 21.24 -1.73
C VAL A 393 -26.59 20.02 -1.51
N ILE A 394 -26.48 19.39 -0.34
CA ILE A 394 -27.35 18.27 0.04
C ILE A 394 -28.62 18.84 0.69
N PRO A 395 -29.83 18.61 0.13
CA PRO A 395 -31.10 18.96 0.76
C PRO A 395 -31.22 18.34 2.16
N ASP A 396 -31.91 19.02 3.08
CA ASP A 396 -32.06 18.52 4.46
C ASP A 396 -32.84 17.20 4.51
N GLU A 397 -33.79 16.99 3.60
CA GLU A 397 -34.56 15.73 3.51
C GLU A 397 -33.71 14.51 3.15
N LEU A 398 -32.54 14.71 2.54
CA LEU A 398 -31.60 13.64 2.18
C LEU A 398 -30.56 13.38 3.27
N LYS A 399 -30.51 14.20 4.33
CA LYS A 399 -29.53 14.03 5.41
C LYS A 399 -30.05 13.04 6.43
N ALA A 400 -29.20 12.08 6.82
CA ALA A 400 -29.54 11.18 7.92
C ALA A 400 -29.46 11.91 9.27
N GLU A 401 -30.51 11.78 10.09
CA GLU A 401 -30.54 12.35 11.44
C GLU A 401 -29.80 11.48 12.46
N LYS A 402 -29.97 10.14 12.35
CA LYS A 402 -29.34 9.14 13.22
C LYS A 402 -28.43 8.23 12.41
N PHE A 403 -27.34 7.79 13.04
CA PHE A 403 -26.33 6.95 12.40
C PHE A 403 -26.20 5.61 13.11
N PRO A 404 -25.83 4.53 12.41
CA PRO A 404 -25.58 3.25 13.08
C PRO A 404 -24.37 3.36 14.03
N HIS A 405 -24.39 2.58 15.11
CA HIS A 405 -23.41 2.65 16.20
C HIS A 405 -21.98 2.41 15.74
N TYR A 406 -21.76 1.60 14.71
CA TYR A 406 -20.43 1.35 14.15
C TYR A 406 -19.80 2.57 13.47
N MET A 407 -20.55 3.65 13.25
CA MET A 407 -20.01 4.94 12.79
C MET A 407 -19.51 5.83 13.95
N GLU A 408 -19.66 5.37 15.21
CA GLU A 408 -19.15 6.04 16.41
C GLU A 408 -19.59 7.51 16.56
N ARG A 409 -20.85 7.80 16.21
CA ARG A 409 -21.47 9.13 16.32
C ARG A 409 -22.31 9.27 17.58
N ALA A 410 -22.39 10.50 18.09
CA ALA A 410 -23.17 10.82 19.29
C ALA A 410 -24.67 10.51 19.13
N ASN A 411 -25.28 10.89 18.00
CA ASN A 411 -26.67 10.54 17.70
C ASN A 411 -26.74 9.23 16.92
N SER A 412 -26.76 8.10 17.62
CA SER A 412 -26.71 6.78 17.00
C SER A 412 -27.80 5.81 17.44
N TYR A 413 -28.01 4.77 16.63
CA TYR A 413 -28.85 3.60 16.93
C TYR A 413 -28.02 2.32 16.83
N HIS A 414 -28.41 1.28 17.56
CA HIS A 414 -27.74 -0.01 17.50
C HIS A 414 -28.24 -0.81 16.29
N SER A 415 -27.35 -1.05 15.33
CA SER A 415 -27.65 -1.74 14.08
C SER A 415 -27.50 -3.25 14.21
N THR A 416 -28.46 -4.00 13.68
CA THR A 416 -28.40 -5.46 13.55
C THR A 416 -28.01 -5.90 12.14
N SER A 417 -27.60 -4.97 11.27
CA SER A 417 -27.09 -5.27 9.94
C SER A 417 -25.76 -6.03 10.01
N VAL A 418 -25.29 -6.55 8.87
CA VAL A 418 -23.98 -7.20 8.79
C VAL A 418 -22.83 -6.32 9.30
N LEU A 419 -22.86 -5.01 9.06
CA LEU A 419 -21.82 -4.08 9.52
C LEU A 419 -21.88 -3.87 11.04
N GLY A 420 -23.10 -3.76 11.60
CA GLY A 420 -23.30 -3.72 13.05
C GLY A 420 -22.79 -4.98 13.74
N LEU A 421 -23.12 -6.15 13.18
CA LEU A 421 -22.67 -7.45 13.70
C LEU A 421 -21.14 -7.61 13.65
N ILE A 422 -20.50 -7.19 12.55
CA ILE A 422 -19.03 -7.19 12.44
C ILE A 422 -18.42 -6.33 13.56
N TYR A 423 -18.91 -5.10 13.71
CA TYR A 423 -18.42 -4.17 14.72
C TYR A 423 -18.56 -4.76 16.13
N ASP A 424 -19.73 -5.26 16.50
CA ASP A 424 -19.99 -5.81 17.84
C ASP A 424 -19.16 -7.05 18.12
N THR A 425 -18.94 -7.89 17.12
CA THR A 425 -18.13 -9.11 17.26
C THR A 425 -16.67 -8.76 17.53
N VAL A 426 -16.14 -7.75 16.83
CA VAL A 426 -14.77 -7.28 17.07
C VAL A 426 -14.64 -6.60 18.43
N GLU A 427 -15.59 -5.73 18.80
CA GLU A 427 -15.60 -5.06 20.11
C GLU A 427 -15.59 -6.06 21.27
N LYS A 428 -16.42 -7.11 21.21
CA LYS A 428 -16.41 -8.21 22.19
C LYS A 428 -15.05 -8.92 22.22
N SER A 429 -14.42 -9.11 21.07
CA SER A 429 -13.10 -9.74 21.00
C SER A 429 -11.97 -8.84 21.54
N LEU A 430 -12.11 -7.52 21.49
CA LEU A 430 -11.16 -6.58 22.07
C LEU A 430 -11.27 -6.60 23.60
N GLN A 431 -12.49 -6.52 24.14
CA GLN A 431 -12.76 -6.53 25.58
C GLN A 431 -12.29 -7.82 26.28
N SER A 432 -12.33 -8.96 25.59
CA SER A 432 -11.94 -10.27 26.15
C SER A 432 -10.44 -10.57 26.12
N GLN A 433 -9.64 -9.83 25.36
CA GLN A 433 -8.22 -10.12 25.13
C GLN A 433 -7.25 -9.05 25.63
N ASP A 434 -7.76 -7.95 26.19
CA ASP A 434 -6.93 -7.02 26.94
C ASP A 434 -6.53 -7.67 28.27
N LEU A 435 -5.52 -8.56 28.22
CA LEU A 435 -4.66 -8.76 29.38
C LEU A 435 -4.09 -7.38 29.73
N PRO A 436 -4.26 -6.90 30.97
CA PRO A 436 -3.65 -5.65 31.36
C PRO A 436 -2.15 -5.75 31.09
N ALA A 437 -1.59 -4.81 30.34
CA ALA A 437 -0.14 -4.74 30.10
C ALA A 437 0.69 -4.70 31.41
N LYS A 438 0.01 -4.52 32.55
CA LYS A 438 0.54 -4.50 33.91
C LYS A 438 0.76 -5.89 34.53
N ASP A 439 0.23 -6.95 33.94
CA ASP A 439 0.29 -8.32 34.50
C ASP A 439 1.29 -9.24 33.77
N VAL A 440 1.97 -8.74 32.73
CA VAL A 440 3.02 -9.50 32.03
C VAL A 440 4.37 -9.20 32.68
N GLU A 441 5.00 -10.23 33.22
CA GLU A 441 6.32 -10.16 33.85
C GLU A 441 7.41 -9.87 32.81
N VAL A 442 8.22 -8.82 33.05
CA VAL A 442 9.38 -8.52 32.22
C VAL A 442 10.49 -9.52 32.59
N SER A 443 10.68 -10.54 31.77
CA SER A 443 11.75 -11.52 31.93
C SER A 443 12.81 -11.38 30.84
N LYS A 444 14.07 -11.66 31.22
CA LYS A 444 15.21 -11.70 30.30
C LYS A 444 15.27 -13.07 29.60
N LEU A 445 15.81 -13.10 28.39
CA LEU A 445 16.11 -14.36 27.71
C LEU A 445 17.22 -15.11 28.47
N PRO A 446 17.13 -16.45 28.66
CA PRO A 446 18.12 -17.21 29.42
C PRO A 446 19.57 -17.03 28.93
N TYR A 447 19.77 -16.92 27.60
CA TYR A 447 21.11 -16.72 27.03
C TYR A 447 21.67 -15.30 27.24
N PHE A 448 20.82 -14.33 27.59
CA PHE A 448 21.18 -12.92 27.76
C PHE A 448 21.13 -12.47 29.22
N ASP A 449 20.56 -13.29 30.12
CA ASP A 449 20.60 -13.10 31.57
C ASP A 449 21.96 -13.54 32.12
N VAL A 450 22.98 -12.75 31.80
CA VAL A 450 24.37 -12.97 32.17
C VAL A 450 24.95 -11.71 32.81
N GLU A 451 25.95 -11.88 33.67
CA GLU A 451 26.66 -10.73 34.22
C GLU A 451 27.39 -9.95 33.12
N VAL A 452 27.10 -8.65 33.04
CA VAL A 452 27.70 -7.72 32.09
C VAL A 452 28.77 -6.89 32.82
N PRO A 453 29.93 -6.59 32.18
CA PRO A 453 30.95 -5.71 32.74
C PRO A 453 30.38 -4.35 33.20
N THR A 454 30.79 -3.92 34.39
CA THR A 454 30.31 -2.69 35.05
C THR A 454 30.45 -1.45 34.17
N ASP A 455 31.58 -1.32 33.46
CA ASP A 455 31.86 -0.17 32.60
C ASP A 455 30.83 -0.04 31.46
N GLY A 456 30.52 -1.16 30.80
CA GLY A 456 29.51 -1.23 29.74
C GLY A 456 28.11 -0.92 30.27
N ARG A 457 27.79 -1.42 31.48
CA ARG A 457 26.50 -1.16 32.14
C ARG A 457 26.32 0.33 32.47
N ILE A 458 27.35 0.99 33.02
CA ILE A 458 27.31 2.43 33.33
C ILE A 458 27.19 3.24 32.04
N PHE A 459 28.00 2.92 31.03
CA PHE A 459 28.00 3.62 29.76
C PHE A 459 26.64 3.55 29.08
N TRP A 460 26.12 2.35 28.83
CA TRP A 460 24.83 2.16 28.17
C TRP A 460 23.63 2.57 29.03
N GLY A 461 23.76 2.53 30.36
CA GLY A 461 22.79 3.12 31.30
C GLY A 461 22.59 4.61 31.07
N LYS A 462 23.70 5.36 30.95
CA LYS A 462 23.66 6.79 30.64
C LYS A 462 23.08 7.05 29.24
N ARG A 463 23.55 6.33 28.23
CA ARG A 463 23.06 6.46 26.84
C ARG A 463 21.57 6.15 26.72
N TYR A 464 21.08 5.16 27.44
CA TYR A 464 19.66 4.85 27.44
C TYR A 464 18.81 5.93 28.11
N ALA A 465 19.30 6.61 29.14
CA ALA A 465 18.62 7.76 29.73
C ALA A 465 18.57 8.97 28.78
N GLU A 466 19.66 9.24 28.07
CA GLU A 466 19.74 10.24 26.99
C GLU A 466 18.72 9.90 25.89
N TYR A 467 18.74 8.67 25.38
CA TYR A 467 17.82 8.18 24.36
C TYR A 467 16.36 8.38 24.77
N ARG A 468 15.97 8.02 26.01
CA ARG A 468 14.58 8.18 26.46
C ARG A 468 14.15 9.65 26.44
N THR A 469 15.04 10.57 26.79
CA THR A 469 14.77 12.00 26.79
C THR A 469 14.61 12.53 25.36
N GLU A 470 15.55 12.19 24.49
CA GLU A 470 15.55 12.57 23.08
C GLU A 470 14.36 11.98 22.32
N MET A 471 14.08 10.68 22.52
CA MET A 471 12.95 10.00 21.91
C MET A 471 11.62 10.57 22.40
N SER A 472 11.50 10.90 23.69
CA SER A 472 10.29 11.57 24.19
C SER A 472 10.11 12.95 23.56
N ALA A 473 11.17 13.71 23.34
CA ALA A 473 11.11 15.00 22.67
C ALA A 473 10.67 14.85 21.21
N ALA A 474 11.24 13.87 20.49
CA ALA A 474 10.89 13.55 19.11
C ALA A 474 9.40 13.15 18.98
N LEU A 475 8.92 12.25 19.85
CA LEU A 475 7.52 11.78 19.83
C LEU A 475 6.49 12.86 20.18
N ASN A 476 6.89 13.92 20.89
CA ASN A 476 6.04 15.05 21.24
C ASN A 476 5.86 16.08 20.10
N LEU A 477 6.53 15.89 18.96
CA LEU A 477 6.33 16.73 17.78
C LEU A 477 4.89 16.60 17.25
N LYS A 478 4.26 17.74 16.95
CA LYS A 478 2.86 17.79 16.48
C LYS A 478 2.70 17.20 15.09
N ASP A 479 3.62 17.52 14.20
CA ASP A 479 3.61 17.01 12.84
C ASP A 479 4.03 15.53 12.80
N LYS A 480 3.31 14.71 12.02
CA LYS A 480 3.51 13.26 11.98
C LYS A 480 4.79 12.86 11.25
N GLU A 481 5.09 13.54 10.15
CA GLU A 481 6.25 13.22 9.31
C GLU A 481 7.54 13.63 10.03
N ALA A 482 7.58 14.87 10.53
CA ALA A 482 8.69 15.36 11.35
C ALA A 482 8.90 14.51 12.62
N ARG A 483 7.82 14.02 13.25
CA ARG A 483 7.90 13.09 14.38
C ARG A 483 8.59 11.79 14.00
N ASN A 484 8.19 11.19 12.88
CA ASN A 484 8.76 9.94 12.39
C ASN A 484 10.24 10.12 12.03
N ASP A 485 10.58 11.20 11.33
CA ASP A 485 11.95 11.50 10.93
C ASP A 485 12.85 11.76 12.14
N ALA A 486 12.37 12.53 13.12
CA ALA A 486 13.10 12.78 14.37
C ALA A 486 13.30 11.48 15.17
N ALA A 487 12.27 10.63 15.29
CA ALA A 487 12.38 9.36 15.99
C ALA A 487 13.36 8.39 15.28
N ASN A 488 13.34 8.35 13.94
CA ASN A 488 14.28 7.58 13.15
C ASN A 488 15.71 8.10 13.34
N ALA A 489 15.91 9.42 13.32
CA ALA A 489 17.20 10.05 13.53
C ALA A 489 17.77 9.72 14.93
N VAL A 490 16.94 9.79 15.98
CA VAL A 490 17.35 9.38 17.33
C VAL A 490 17.81 7.93 17.32
N THR A 491 17.01 7.00 16.77
CA THR A 491 17.37 5.57 16.72
C THR A 491 18.68 5.34 15.96
N ASN A 492 18.86 5.99 14.82
CA ASN A 492 20.06 5.87 13.99
C ASN A 492 21.31 6.41 14.68
N ASN A 493 21.20 7.46 15.50
CA ASN A 493 22.34 7.97 16.27
C ASN A 493 22.89 6.92 17.24
N TYR A 494 22.01 6.17 17.93
CA TYR A 494 22.45 5.12 18.85
C TYR A 494 22.90 3.85 18.11
N LYS A 495 22.36 3.54 16.92
CA LYS A 495 22.93 2.52 16.04
C LYS A 495 24.36 2.88 15.61
N GLN A 496 24.58 4.12 15.17
CA GLN A 496 25.90 4.62 14.81
C GLN A 496 26.87 4.59 15.99
N LEU A 497 26.38 4.88 17.21
CA LEU A 497 27.18 4.77 18.43
C LEU A 497 27.56 3.31 18.75
N LEU A 498 26.64 2.36 18.57
CA LEU A 498 26.89 0.94 18.82
C LEU A 498 27.78 0.30 17.74
N TYR A 499 27.49 0.53 16.47
CA TYR A 499 28.16 -0.18 15.37
C TYR A 499 29.32 0.59 14.76
N HIS A 500 29.49 1.87 15.09
CA HIS A 500 30.34 2.81 14.34
C HIS A 500 29.99 2.85 12.84
N ALA A 501 28.76 2.45 12.50
CA ALA A 501 28.20 2.37 11.17
C ALA A 501 26.67 2.47 11.24
N PRO A 502 25.99 2.80 10.13
CA PRO A 502 24.53 2.86 10.08
C PRO A 502 23.86 1.54 10.44
N GLU A 503 24.48 0.42 10.04
CA GLU A 503 23.98 -0.93 10.29
C GLU A 503 25.10 -1.87 10.75
N PHE A 504 24.71 -2.97 11.41
CA PHE A 504 25.63 -3.96 11.97
C PHE A 504 26.53 -4.60 10.90
N GLU A 505 26.00 -4.91 9.71
CA GLU A 505 26.75 -5.54 8.62
C GLU A 505 27.86 -4.66 8.06
N GLU A 506 27.79 -3.35 8.29
CA GLU A 506 28.77 -2.35 7.84
C GLU A 506 29.78 -2.00 8.95
N SER A 507 29.59 -2.57 10.15
CA SER A 507 30.48 -2.38 11.29
C SER A 507 31.88 -2.90 11.00
N LYS A 508 32.88 -2.08 11.32
CA LYS A 508 34.30 -2.50 11.36
C LYS A 508 34.77 -2.89 12.76
N ARG A 509 33.89 -2.77 13.75
CA ARG A 509 34.18 -3.20 15.12
C ARG A 509 34.29 -4.72 15.17
N ASP A 510 35.04 -5.22 16.14
CA ASP A 510 35.06 -6.65 16.44
C ASP A 510 33.68 -7.14 16.88
N ASP A 511 33.24 -8.27 16.33
CA ASP A 511 31.91 -8.83 16.58
C ASP A 511 31.70 -9.14 18.08
N GLU A 512 32.72 -9.62 18.78
CA GLU A 512 32.61 -9.97 20.21
C GLU A 512 32.46 -8.72 21.08
N GLU A 513 33.13 -7.62 20.73
CA GLU A 513 32.94 -6.33 21.39
C GLU A 513 31.52 -5.79 21.17
N VAL A 514 31.00 -5.88 19.95
CA VAL A 514 29.63 -5.46 19.64
C VAL A 514 28.62 -6.32 20.38
N TYR A 515 28.84 -7.63 20.48
CA TYR A 515 27.97 -8.52 21.26
C TYR A 515 27.98 -8.20 22.75
N ARG A 516 29.14 -7.84 23.31
CA ARG A 516 29.26 -7.41 24.70
C ARG A 516 28.47 -6.13 24.96
N ASP A 517 28.56 -5.14 24.08
CA ASP A 517 27.78 -3.91 24.18
C ASP A 517 26.28 -4.16 23.98
N ALA A 518 25.91 -5.01 23.02
CA ALA A 518 24.52 -5.40 22.79
C ALA A 518 23.90 -6.09 24.02
N LEU A 519 24.64 -6.98 24.68
CA LEU A 519 24.22 -7.59 25.95
C LEU A 519 24.09 -6.56 27.07
N ALA A 520 24.99 -5.58 27.14
CA ALA A 520 24.91 -4.48 28.10
C ALA A 520 23.65 -3.65 27.90
N ILE A 521 23.35 -3.28 26.65
CA ILE A 521 22.11 -2.60 26.28
C ILE A 521 20.90 -3.42 26.70
N TYR A 522 20.86 -4.71 26.33
CA TYR A 522 19.75 -5.59 26.65
C TYR A 522 19.49 -5.65 28.16
N ASN A 523 20.52 -5.90 28.97
CA ASN A 523 20.39 -6.00 30.42
C ASN A 523 19.93 -4.68 31.07
N VAL A 524 20.58 -3.55 30.72
CA VAL A 524 20.22 -2.22 31.22
C VAL A 524 18.76 -1.89 30.92
N VAL A 525 18.31 -2.18 29.69
CA VAL A 525 16.97 -1.86 29.23
C VAL A 525 15.93 -2.74 29.91
N TYR A 526 16.17 -4.05 30.01
CA TYR A 526 15.22 -4.99 30.60
C TYR A 526 15.07 -4.76 32.11
N GLU A 527 16.18 -4.51 32.82
CA GLU A 527 16.11 -4.12 34.24
C GLU A 527 15.34 -2.82 34.44
N TYR A 528 15.53 -1.84 33.55
CA TYR A 528 14.73 -0.63 33.59
C TYR A 528 13.24 -0.93 33.31
N ALA A 529 12.93 -1.71 32.28
CA ALA A 529 11.56 -2.06 31.93
C ALA A 529 10.84 -2.83 33.06
N GLU A 530 11.57 -3.73 33.74
CA GLU A 530 11.11 -4.47 34.91
C GLU A 530 10.79 -3.54 36.08
N ASN A 531 11.72 -2.65 36.43
CA ASN A 531 11.56 -1.69 37.54
C ASN A 531 10.34 -0.78 37.36
N PHE A 532 10.04 -0.38 36.12
CA PHE A 532 8.91 0.50 35.79
C PHE A 532 7.66 -0.26 35.33
N ARG A 533 7.71 -1.60 35.26
CA ARG A 533 6.64 -2.47 34.74
C ARG A 533 6.09 -2.00 33.38
N ASP A 534 6.99 -1.69 32.46
CA ASP A 534 6.66 -1.17 31.12
C ASP A 534 7.46 -1.90 30.03
N ILE A 535 6.85 -2.93 29.43
CA ILE A 535 7.45 -3.76 28.38
C ILE A 535 7.76 -2.95 27.12
N GLY A 536 7.03 -1.86 26.85
CA GLY A 536 7.29 -1.01 25.70
C GLY A 536 8.71 -0.40 25.73
N LYS A 537 9.29 -0.27 26.93
CA LYS A 537 10.67 0.21 27.14
C LYS A 537 11.73 -0.76 26.63
N CYS A 538 11.42 -2.05 26.50
CA CYS A 538 12.33 -3.04 25.91
C CYS A 538 12.69 -2.74 24.45
N GLY A 539 11.93 -1.89 23.77
CA GLY A 539 12.13 -1.59 22.36
C GLY A 539 13.49 -0.98 22.01
N PHE A 540 14.15 -0.24 22.92
CA PHE A 540 15.48 0.29 22.62
C PHE A 540 16.50 -0.82 22.33
N ALA A 541 16.47 -1.90 23.12
CA ALA A 541 17.41 -3.02 22.94
C ALA A 541 17.26 -3.64 21.56
N TRP A 542 16.03 -3.90 21.12
CA TRP A 542 15.79 -4.54 19.83
C TRP A 542 15.91 -3.60 18.63
N LYS A 543 15.54 -2.31 18.77
CA LYS A 543 15.65 -1.33 17.68
C LYS A 543 17.11 -0.94 17.40
N VAL A 544 17.94 -0.85 18.43
CA VAL A 544 19.35 -0.42 18.31
C VAL A 544 20.27 -1.62 18.18
N ALA A 545 20.19 -2.56 19.13
CA ALA A 545 21.09 -3.72 19.20
C ALA A 545 20.54 -4.98 18.50
N GLY A 546 19.35 -4.90 17.88
CA GLY A 546 18.63 -6.04 17.29
C GLY A 546 19.48 -6.96 16.41
N PRO A 547 20.11 -6.46 15.33
CA PRO A 547 20.94 -7.29 14.46
C PRO A 547 22.04 -8.09 15.20
N ALA A 548 22.74 -7.44 16.14
CA ALA A 548 23.74 -8.10 16.97
C ALA A 548 23.12 -9.13 17.92
N LEU A 549 22.00 -8.78 18.58
CA LEU A 549 21.26 -9.69 19.47
C LEU A 549 20.73 -10.92 18.72
N PHE A 550 20.21 -10.76 17.50
CA PHE A 550 19.74 -11.87 16.67
C PHE A 550 20.87 -12.86 16.38
N LYS A 551 22.02 -12.36 15.93
CA LYS A 551 23.19 -13.19 15.60
C LYS A 551 23.74 -13.88 16.86
N LEU A 552 23.83 -13.15 17.97
CA LEU A 552 24.27 -13.69 19.26
C LEU A 552 23.33 -14.78 19.78
N TYR A 553 22.01 -14.59 19.70
CA TYR A 553 21.02 -15.60 20.10
C TYR A 553 21.20 -16.90 19.30
N VAL A 554 21.39 -16.79 17.98
CA VAL A 554 21.62 -17.93 17.10
C VAL A 554 22.92 -18.65 17.44
N LEU A 555 24.00 -17.92 17.76
CA LEU A 555 25.27 -18.52 18.18
C LEU A 555 25.12 -19.28 19.50
N LYS A 556 24.50 -18.67 20.52
CA LYS A 556 24.31 -19.27 21.85
C LYS A 556 23.38 -20.48 21.83
N SER A 557 22.29 -20.42 21.07
CA SER A 557 21.40 -21.58 20.90
C SER A 557 22.09 -22.74 20.20
N ALA A 558 22.93 -22.49 19.19
CA ALA A 558 23.71 -23.52 18.50
C ALA A 558 24.82 -24.15 19.37
N GLU A 559 25.42 -23.39 20.29
CA GLU A 559 26.42 -23.89 21.26
C GLU A 559 25.79 -24.86 22.28
N THR A 560 24.54 -24.58 22.67
CA THR A 560 23.81 -25.32 23.72
C THR A 560 23.11 -26.56 23.15
N GLU A 561 22.60 -26.47 21.91
CA GLU A 561 21.96 -27.56 21.18
C GLU A 561 22.96 -28.25 20.23
N LYS A 562 23.91 -29.03 20.77
CA LYS A 562 24.76 -29.97 19.99
C LYS A 562 23.95 -31.15 19.43
N SER A 563 22.92 -30.86 18.64
CA SER A 563 22.32 -31.70 17.60
C SER A 563 20.99 -31.06 17.25
N ASN A 564 20.90 -30.42 16.07
CA ASN A 564 19.88 -30.78 15.08
C ASN A 564 19.95 -29.87 13.85
N ALA A 565 20.41 -30.46 12.74
CA ALA A 565 20.07 -29.99 11.40
C ALA A 565 18.54 -29.90 11.17
N ALA A 566 17.71 -30.53 12.03
CA ALA A 566 16.25 -30.48 11.99
C ALA A 566 15.66 -29.10 12.36
N VAL A 567 16.24 -28.38 13.33
CA VAL A 567 15.75 -27.05 13.75
C VAL A 567 16.00 -26.03 12.62
N LEU A 568 17.19 -26.06 12.01
CA LEU A 568 17.54 -25.24 10.85
C LEU A 568 16.71 -25.58 9.60
N ARG A 569 16.35 -26.86 9.38
CA ARG A 569 15.40 -27.28 8.32
C ARG A 569 13.98 -26.83 8.61
N GLN A 570 13.56 -26.83 9.87
CA GLN A 570 12.24 -26.33 10.26
C GLN A 570 12.17 -24.81 10.04
N PHE A 571 13.23 -24.05 10.32
CA PHE A 571 13.30 -22.62 9.97
C PHE A 571 13.28 -22.36 8.46
N ALA A 572 13.91 -23.23 7.66
CA ALA A 572 13.82 -23.20 6.19
C ALA A 572 12.40 -23.43 5.69
N GLN A 573 11.77 -24.48 6.20
CA GLN A 573 10.41 -24.83 5.82
C GLN A 573 9.40 -23.78 6.29
N LEU A 574 9.58 -23.17 7.47
CA LEU A 574 8.71 -22.10 7.98
C LEU A 574 8.88 -20.79 7.18
N GLY A 575 10.09 -20.47 6.72
CA GLY A 575 10.34 -19.34 5.83
C GLY A 575 9.74 -19.57 4.44
N GLU A 576 9.86 -20.79 3.90
CA GLU A 576 9.21 -21.19 2.65
C GLU A 576 7.69 -21.25 2.77
N GLU A 577 7.10 -21.80 3.84
CA GLU A 577 5.63 -21.87 4.06
C GLU A 577 4.99 -20.52 4.38
N ALA A 578 5.69 -19.65 5.14
CA ALA A 578 5.23 -18.29 5.35
C ALA A 578 5.42 -17.44 4.09
N SER A 579 6.45 -17.72 3.28
CA SER A 579 6.52 -17.19 1.92
C SER A 579 5.31 -17.70 1.15
N LEU A 580 5.10 -19.01 0.98
CA LEU A 580 4.01 -19.63 0.21
C LEU A 580 2.59 -19.11 0.52
N ASP A 581 2.27 -18.83 1.79
CA ASP A 581 0.95 -18.30 2.18
C ASP A 581 0.83 -16.77 2.13
N ILE A 582 1.93 -16.02 2.06
CA ILE A 582 1.97 -14.55 1.86
C ILE A 582 2.29 -14.20 0.38
N TYR A 583 2.96 -15.13 -0.30
CA TYR A 583 3.66 -15.10 -1.59
C TYR A 583 3.85 -16.57 -2.08
N PRO A 584 2.85 -17.17 -2.77
CA PRO A 584 3.01 -18.50 -3.42
C PRO A 584 4.34 -18.59 -4.20
N PRO A 585 4.88 -19.79 -4.48
CA PRO A 585 6.29 -19.99 -4.86
C PRO A 585 6.66 -19.33 -6.22
N GLU A 586 5.68 -18.77 -6.90
CA GLU A 586 5.74 -18.02 -8.16
C GLU A 586 6.17 -16.54 -7.95
N ASP A 587 6.34 -16.07 -6.70
CA ASP A 587 6.27 -14.66 -6.33
C ASP A 587 7.55 -13.97 -5.80
N LEU A 588 8.73 -14.61 -5.89
CA LEU A 588 9.97 -14.15 -5.23
C LEU A 588 10.80 -13.06 -5.97
N HIS A 589 10.23 -12.36 -6.96
CA HIS A 589 10.99 -11.46 -7.85
C HIS A 589 10.52 -9.98 -7.77
N LEU A 590 11.03 -9.17 -6.83
CA LEU A 590 10.84 -7.70 -6.85
C LEU A 590 12.02 -6.95 -6.17
N PRO A 591 12.67 -5.91 -6.76
CA PRO A 591 14.01 -5.42 -6.36
C PRO A 591 14.14 -4.78 -4.95
N LYS A 592 13.13 -4.02 -4.47
CA LYS A 592 13.19 -3.36 -3.14
C LYS A 592 12.89 -4.32 -1.98
N CYS A 593 12.03 -5.31 -2.22
CA CYS A 593 11.90 -6.45 -1.32
C CYS A 593 13.07 -7.41 -1.48
N LYS A 594 13.64 -7.58 -2.68
CA LYS A 594 14.88 -8.36 -2.91
C LYS A 594 16.04 -7.81 -2.10
N GLN A 595 16.33 -6.52 -2.06
CA GLN A 595 17.46 -6.05 -1.22
C GLN A 595 17.26 -6.30 0.29
N LYS A 596 16.03 -6.18 0.82
CA LYS A 596 15.72 -6.43 2.24
C LYS A 596 15.55 -7.92 2.56
N PHE A 597 15.00 -8.70 1.64
CA PHE A 597 14.77 -10.14 1.73
C PHE A 597 16.03 -10.92 1.35
N GLU A 598 16.89 -10.43 0.47
CA GLU A 598 18.25 -10.96 0.20
C GLU A 598 19.10 -10.82 1.45
N ARG A 599 18.94 -9.78 2.29
CA ARG A 599 19.57 -9.75 3.62
C ARG A 599 19.05 -10.89 4.53
N LEU A 600 17.75 -11.21 4.51
CA LEU A 600 17.20 -12.40 5.19
C LEU A 600 17.65 -13.73 4.54
N HIS A 601 17.76 -13.77 3.22
CA HIS A 601 17.98 -14.97 2.39
C HIS A 601 19.47 -15.31 2.26
N ILE A 602 20.38 -14.34 2.40
CA ILE A 602 21.83 -14.55 2.48
C ILE A 602 22.18 -15.21 3.82
N VAL A 603 21.56 -14.78 4.92
CA VAL A 603 21.66 -15.46 6.22
C VAL A 603 21.11 -16.89 6.12
N PHE A 604 20.06 -17.07 5.34
CA PHE A 604 19.44 -18.38 5.09
C PHE A 604 20.31 -19.33 4.25
N MET A 605 20.90 -18.85 3.15
CA MET A 605 21.77 -19.63 2.26
C MET A 605 23.09 -20.00 2.94
N ALA A 606 23.65 -19.09 3.76
CA ALA A 606 24.82 -19.38 4.60
C ALA A 606 24.55 -20.52 5.62
N LYS A 607 23.31 -20.59 6.15
CA LYS A 607 22.87 -21.68 7.06
C LYS A 607 22.70 -23.01 6.34
N LYS A 608 22.17 -23.03 5.11
CA LYS A 608 22.04 -24.24 4.28
C LYS A 608 23.40 -24.85 3.93
N ALA A 609 24.38 -24.02 3.58
CA ALA A 609 25.76 -24.46 3.33
C ALA A 609 26.44 -25.05 4.59
N ARG A 610 26.17 -24.49 5.77
CA ARG A 610 26.71 -24.98 7.05
C ARG A 610 26.07 -26.30 7.51
N ALA A 611 24.79 -26.51 7.22
CA ALA A 611 24.06 -27.73 7.58
C ALA A 611 24.33 -28.93 6.65
N GLN A 612 24.87 -28.71 5.45
CA GLN A 612 25.16 -29.75 4.47
C GLN A 612 26.60 -30.29 4.52
N GLY A 613 27.44 -29.80 5.44
CA GLY A 613 28.79 -30.35 5.66
C GLY A 613 29.74 -30.20 4.47
N THR A 614 29.44 -29.35 3.50
CA THR A 614 30.33 -29.08 2.35
C THR A 614 31.37 -28.06 2.76
N GLY A 615 32.51 -28.55 3.26
CA GLY A 615 33.69 -27.73 3.50
C GLY A 615 34.32 -27.25 2.19
N ASN A 616 34.22 -25.94 1.93
CA ASN A 616 35.32 -25.08 1.49
C ASN A 616 34.81 -23.64 1.36
N LEU A 617 35.07 -22.83 2.39
CA LEU A 617 34.53 -21.49 2.56
C LEU A 617 35.45 -20.37 2.03
N SER A 618 36.60 -20.69 1.40
CA SER A 618 37.60 -19.66 1.06
C SER A 618 37.51 -19.10 -0.37
N SER A 619 36.82 -19.76 -1.30
CA SER A 619 36.69 -19.29 -2.69
C SER A 619 35.36 -18.60 -2.99
N SER A 620 34.23 -19.07 -2.44
CA SER A 620 32.91 -18.47 -2.73
C SER A 620 32.59 -17.20 -1.93
N ILE A 621 33.26 -16.96 -0.78
CA ILE A 621 33.11 -15.70 -0.02
C ILE A 621 33.94 -14.57 -0.64
N ARG A 622 35.05 -14.87 -1.32
CA ARG A 622 35.89 -13.83 -1.96
C ARG A 622 35.26 -13.21 -3.21
N SER A 623 34.36 -13.92 -3.90
CA SER A 623 33.69 -13.41 -5.10
C SER A 623 32.42 -12.60 -4.80
N ALA A 624 31.89 -12.65 -3.58
CA ALA A 624 30.68 -11.90 -3.19
C ALA A 624 30.98 -10.61 -2.38
N VAL A 625 32.25 -10.35 -2.04
CA VAL A 625 32.67 -9.28 -1.11
C VAL A 625 33.39 -8.12 -1.80
N ILE A 626 33.57 -8.14 -3.12
CA ILE A 626 34.20 -7.03 -3.85
C ILE A 626 33.14 -6.27 -4.68
N ILE A 627 32.33 -5.46 -4.02
CA ILE A 627 31.85 -4.18 -4.57
C ILE A 627 31.82 -3.18 -3.40
N SER A 628 32.94 -2.49 -3.18
CA SER A 628 32.96 -1.21 -2.48
C SER A 628 33.26 -0.14 -3.52
N PRO A 629 32.63 1.05 -3.45
CA PRO A 629 33.27 2.27 -3.85
C PRO A 629 33.54 3.14 -2.61
N THR A 630 34.81 3.50 -2.46
CA THR A 630 35.37 4.41 -1.48
C THR A 630 35.21 5.89 -1.90
N SER A 631 34.84 6.74 -0.92
CA SER A 631 35.18 8.17 -0.73
C SER A 631 34.35 9.28 -1.44
N PRO A 632 34.33 10.53 -0.93
CA PRO A 632 34.15 11.01 0.45
C PRO A 632 32.99 12.05 0.59
N VAL A 633 32.76 12.47 1.84
CA VAL A 633 31.71 13.36 2.37
C VAL A 633 31.62 14.75 1.70
N ALA A 634 30.39 15.19 1.44
CA ALA A 634 29.99 16.61 1.44
C ALA A 634 28.62 16.78 2.14
N SER A 635 28.53 17.79 3.00
CA SER A 635 27.48 18.11 3.98
C SER A 635 26.07 18.29 3.40
N PRO A 636 24.97 18.02 4.14
CA PRO A 636 23.62 18.23 3.65
C PRO A 636 23.17 19.68 3.87
N SER A 637 23.19 20.48 2.80
CA SER A 637 22.32 21.65 2.68
C SER A 637 21.06 21.24 1.94
N VAL A 638 19.91 21.31 2.63
CA VAL A 638 18.52 21.36 2.14
C VAL A 638 18.33 20.84 0.69
N GLN A 639 18.04 19.54 0.54
CA GLN A 639 17.65 18.94 -0.75
C GLN A 639 16.13 18.90 -0.91
N THR A 640 15.63 19.83 -1.71
CA THR A 640 14.45 19.67 -2.55
C THR A 640 14.62 18.45 -3.49
N MET A 641 13.53 17.71 -3.75
CA MET A 641 13.49 16.64 -4.75
C MET A 641 14.10 17.08 -6.09
N PRO A 642 14.73 16.17 -6.87
CA PRO A 642 15.42 16.54 -8.09
C PRO A 642 14.42 17.03 -9.13
N ARG A 643 14.35 18.35 -9.31
CA ARG A 643 13.94 18.96 -10.57
C ARG A 643 15.11 18.78 -11.53
N ILE A 644 14.95 18.00 -12.58
CA ILE A 644 15.83 18.12 -13.74
C ILE A 644 15.33 19.37 -14.49
N SER A 645 15.92 20.52 -14.16
CA SER A 645 15.81 21.73 -14.97
C SER A 645 16.98 21.77 -15.93
N PHE A 646 16.73 21.70 -17.22
CA PHE A 646 17.74 21.99 -18.24
C PHE A 646 17.95 23.51 -18.27
N SER A 647 19.05 23.97 -17.67
CA SER A 647 19.57 25.32 -17.89
C SER A 647 20.26 25.35 -19.25
N THR A 648 19.80 26.22 -20.14
CA THR A 648 20.51 26.57 -21.37
C THR A 648 21.86 27.19 -21.02
N MET A 649 22.94 26.40 -21.09
CA MET A 649 24.28 26.93 -21.31
C MET A 649 24.61 26.77 -22.79
N SER A 650 25.00 27.89 -23.39
CA SER A 650 25.48 28.05 -24.75
C SER A 650 26.64 27.11 -25.08
N ASP A 651 26.58 26.57 -26.30
CA ASP A 651 27.68 26.16 -27.18
C ASP A 651 28.87 25.43 -26.53
N GLU A 652 28.93 24.11 -26.70
CA GLU A 652 30.00 23.37 -27.41
C GLU A 652 29.87 21.85 -27.18
N ASP A 653 29.75 21.11 -28.29
CA ASP A 653 30.06 19.69 -28.49
C ASP A 653 29.78 18.69 -27.36
N THR A 654 28.53 18.22 -27.26
CA THR A 654 28.24 16.82 -26.88
C THR A 654 27.00 16.32 -27.61
N ASP A 655 27.21 15.35 -28.51
CA ASP A 655 26.19 14.64 -29.28
C ASP A 655 25.38 13.73 -28.33
N VAL A 656 24.43 14.31 -27.60
CA VAL A 656 23.42 13.57 -26.83
C VAL A 656 22.30 13.27 -27.80
N ASP A 657 22.14 11.99 -28.16
CA ASP A 657 21.05 11.41 -28.95
C ASP A 657 19.68 11.73 -28.28
N GLU A 658 19.20 12.96 -28.45
CA GLU A 658 17.84 13.41 -28.14
C GLU A 658 16.89 12.60 -29.04
N ARG A 659 16.51 11.41 -28.60
CA ARG A 659 15.36 10.72 -29.21
C ARG A 659 14.10 11.50 -28.83
N VAL A 660 13.77 12.46 -29.68
CA VAL A 660 12.50 13.17 -29.67
C VAL A 660 11.41 12.12 -29.85
N PHE A 661 10.65 11.87 -28.79
CA PHE A 661 9.41 11.10 -28.92
C PHE A 661 8.40 11.98 -29.64
N ASP A 662 7.83 11.50 -30.74
CA ASP A 662 6.65 12.13 -31.31
C ASP A 662 5.45 11.90 -30.40
N VAL A 663 4.65 12.95 -30.19
CA VAL A 663 3.42 12.91 -29.42
C VAL A 663 2.33 13.25 -30.40
N THR A 664 1.47 12.28 -30.68
CA THR A 664 0.42 12.41 -31.70
C THR A 664 -0.93 12.20 -31.04
N CYS A 665 -1.87 13.12 -31.28
CA CYS A 665 -3.25 12.96 -30.86
C CYS A 665 -3.98 12.02 -31.82
N VAL A 666 -4.73 11.04 -31.30
CA VAL A 666 -5.56 10.12 -32.09
C VAL A 666 -7.02 10.25 -31.67
N ASP A 667 -7.94 10.08 -32.62
CA ASP A 667 -9.38 10.17 -32.37
C ASP A 667 -9.87 9.13 -31.35
N ASP A 668 -10.94 9.45 -30.64
CA ASP A 668 -11.57 8.56 -29.67
C ASP A 668 -12.28 7.41 -30.42
N TYR A 669 -11.83 6.17 -30.15
CA TYR A 669 -12.52 4.92 -30.53
C TYR A 669 -13.71 4.64 -29.64
#